data_AF-A0A2I2L208-F1
#
_entry.id   AF-A0A2I2L208-F1
#
_cell.length_a   1.000
_cell.length_b   1.000
_cell.length_c   1.000
_cell.angle_alpha   90.00
_cell.angle_beta   90.00
_cell.angle_gamma   90.00
#
_symmetry.space_group_name_H-M   'P 1'
#
loop_
_entity.id
_entity.type
_entity.pdbx_description
1 polymer ?
#
loop_
_entity_poly.entity_id
_entity_poly.type
_entity_poly.pdbx_seq_one_letter_code
_entity_poly.pdbx_strand_id
1 'polypeptide(L)'
;MAFPRRGHPTGGTRPGREPRGAVPIAAVTLVARVELRRRLGALLVLGVLTGVVAGLVGGTAGLLRRTATAPARLERASSLADLQVSFAPDSALAGRVLAAVPGVVVSSTLQAMVGRVEGHAADGRGVIYLGALGPAPIAGLTGSSASGLPSTSTLTPTPPGSAPAHAPVVIRGRPVVATAPDEAVLHERTAAALGVRPGDRLTLRMLTRADYLRFDTGIGIPHGPLVTLTVTGLTRMAGPGATQTPLWLSAGATTRVRPVGLSVRMWLRESPPFAAVDQALAAVAASLPPELGADEFPPLLVHRPATEPDTRVAASRQVLVAGLLVFAVVVGLAGLVVAGQAFARHHAATAHDQHVEEVLGLPGVGRVAARVLAAGPAALLAGLLGAAGPAIGGLLEPLGALASLEPHPGYAPSLAASAITGLAATAATLILTAATATRASRHGFDSPSSAANPAGATGATGAASAADPVAAAGAASAAGSVADSGAASARRPRVGAASFDVSVPRTATRRPVRALASRCPVWLWVGVVFALGPAGSLPGTPATSASPSGRGARRPALAGAALAVTGLVAATTIAGGIDQLVANPERYGWRGADLQVVDVHPEVEARLRADPHVAEVRVLAQSTVLAGQDCGTPRTEPRHAAASAPTAASAPTAASAPDATPSSASASTPTPTPATALASASASASAAARAGGTCRELTAYSFDAPATGPAAPKRAAANRIGWTMLAGHEPRRAGEIALGLRTADDLGLGVGDVVIVAARSGEPHRLTVVGTGIGPVLGDDRLGDSVLLPAAGFTDLARTSPWRSALVAVASGVSTRAAAASLGDLELGLRAPPAEVANLAGIGRLPHLLGAALAMLALAAVAHVVLAAGRDRREEFTILRALGFSCVQTAAVAVTMSCALAFLAVLLGIPLGLGVGRLVWWEIATATGIATDPAFPAGTLTILPIAALAASALLALVARRADVRLHTLAPGREE
;
A
#
# COMPACT_ATOMS: atom_id res chain seq x y z
N MET A 1 -40.83 -7.63 99.05
CA MET A 1 -41.66 -8.34 98.04
C MET A 1 -41.35 -7.71 96.68
N ALA A 2 -40.32 -8.07 95.92
CA ALA A 2 -39.46 -9.27 95.81
C ALA A 2 -39.92 -10.35 94.80
N PHE A 3 -38.99 -10.64 93.88
CA PHE A 3 -38.82 -11.81 92.98
C PHE A 3 -38.93 -13.18 93.72
N PRO A 4 -38.90 -14.38 93.05
CA PRO A 4 -38.50 -14.68 91.66
C PRO A 4 -39.51 -15.60 90.89
N ARG A 5 -39.30 -16.02 89.62
CA ARG A 5 -38.37 -17.10 89.17
C ARG A 5 -38.00 -16.99 87.68
N ARG A 6 -36.80 -17.49 87.34
CA ARG A 6 -36.30 -17.68 85.97
C ARG A 6 -36.70 -19.05 85.40
N GLY A 7 -36.83 -19.12 84.08
CA GLY A 7 -36.83 -20.35 83.28
C GLY A 7 -36.24 -20.10 81.89
N HIS A 8 -35.34 -20.97 81.45
CA HIS A 8 -34.72 -21.04 80.12
C HIS A 8 -34.63 -22.55 79.77
N PRO A 9 -34.51 -22.98 78.50
CA PRO A 9 -33.65 -22.35 77.48
C PRO A 9 -34.13 -22.45 76.01
N THR A 10 -33.21 -22.15 75.08
CA THR A 10 -33.12 -22.62 73.66
C THR A 10 -34.27 -22.34 72.68
N GLY A 11 -33.95 -21.54 71.66
CA GLY A 11 -34.80 -21.33 70.47
C GLY A 11 -34.10 -20.43 69.44
N GLY A 12 -32.97 -20.88 68.89
CA GLY A 12 -32.04 -20.02 68.15
C GLY A 12 -32.48 -19.65 66.73
N THR A 13 -33.20 -18.54 66.56
CA THR A 13 -33.35 -17.88 65.26
C THR A 13 -32.11 -17.03 64.95
N ARG A 14 -31.43 -17.33 63.84
CA ARG A 14 -30.43 -16.41 63.28
C ARG A 14 -31.13 -15.10 62.91
N PRO A 15 -30.54 -13.90 63.17
CA PRO A 15 -31.07 -12.68 62.58
C PRO A 15 -31.07 -12.84 61.05
N GLY A 16 -32.19 -12.50 60.42
CA GLY A 16 -32.36 -12.64 58.99
C GLY A 16 -31.27 -11.87 58.24
N ARG A 17 -30.55 -12.55 57.35
CA ARG A 17 -29.56 -11.90 56.48
C ARG A 17 -30.32 -11.11 55.43
N GLU A 18 -30.61 -9.85 55.71
CA GLU A 18 -31.38 -8.98 54.82
C GLU A 18 -30.83 -9.03 53.38
N PRO A 19 -31.70 -9.06 52.36
CA PRO A 19 -31.28 -9.12 50.97
C PRO A 19 -30.59 -7.81 50.56
N ARG A 20 -29.26 -7.81 50.65
CA ARG A 20 -28.41 -6.65 50.34
C ARG A 20 -28.70 -6.07 48.96
N GLY A 21 -29.29 -4.86 48.94
CA GLY A 21 -29.15 -3.93 47.83
C GLY A 21 -29.88 -4.30 46.53
N ALA A 22 -31.13 -4.76 46.61
CA ALA A 22 -32.01 -4.75 45.44
C ALA A 22 -32.23 -3.30 44.96
N VAL A 23 -31.56 -2.91 43.87
CA VAL A 23 -31.60 -1.54 43.36
C VAL A 23 -33.02 -1.21 42.86
N PRO A 24 -33.71 -0.18 43.40
CA PRO A 24 -35.09 0.09 43.05
C PRO A 24 -35.22 0.61 41.61
N ILE A 25 -35.67 -0.28 40.71
CA ILE A 25 -35.81 -0.02 39.26
C ILE A 25 -36.69 1.23 38.97
N ALA A 26 -37.69 1.48 39.80
CA ALA A 26 -38.52 2.69 39.73
C ALA A 26 -37.72 3.99 39.91
N ALA A 27 -36.77 4.04 40.86
CA ALA A 27 -35.92 5.19 41.07
C ALA A 27 -34.91 5.37 39.92
N VAL A 28 -34.30 4.28 39.47
CA VAL A 28 -33.35 4.27 38.34
C VAL A 28 -34.02 4.78 37.05
N THR A 29 -35.24 4.32 36.75
CA THR A 29 -35.99 4.75 35.55
C THR A 29 -36.55 6.18 35.67
N LEU A 30 -36.85 6.66 36.88
CA LEU A 30 -37.22 8.06 37.13
C LEU A 30 -36.02 8.99 36.90
N VAL A 31 -34.86 8.70 37.48
CA VAL A 31 -33.62 9.48 37.26
C VAL A 31 -33.22 9.44 35.77
N ALA A 32 -33.28 8.28 35.12
CA ALA A 32 -33.01 8.16 33.68
C ALA A 32 -33.93 9.07 32.83
N ARG A 33 -35.23 9.16 33.15
CA ARG A 33 -36.17 10.06 32.47
C ARG A 33 -35.86 11.54 32.69
N VAL A 34 -35.40 11.93 33.88
CA VAL A 34 -35.03 13.32 34.20
C VAL A 34 -33.73 13.72 33.49
N GLU A 35 -32.69 12.90 33.56
CA GLU A 35 -31.41 13.12 32.88
C GLU A 35 -31.62 13.17 31.36
N LEU A 36 -32.37 12.23 30.78
CA LEU A 36 -32.72 12.23 29.36
C LEU A 36 -33.44 13.52 28.95
N ARG A 37 -34.49 13.94 29.68
CA ARG A 37 -35.24 15.17 29.35
C ARG A 37 -34.38 16.43 29.46
N ARG A 38 -33.52 16.53 30.47
CA ARG A 38 -32.66 17.72 30.69
C ARG A 38 -31.45 17.78 29.77
N ARG A 39 -30.90 16.63 29.36
CA ARG A 39 -29.59 16.55 28.67
C ARG A 39 -29.64 15.92 27.27
N LEU A 40 -30.84 15.66 26.72
CA LEU A 40 -31.04 15.06 25.39
C LEU A 40 -30.11 15.62 24.32
N GLY A 41 -30.04 16.94 24.14
CA GLY A 41 -29.19 17.56 23.12
C GLY A 41 -27.70 17.23 23.27
N ALA A 42 -27.18 17.22 24.51
CA ALA A 42 -25.79 16.86 24.77
C ALA A 42 -25.53 15.35 24.56
N LEU A 43 -26.48 14.49 24.97
CA LEU A 43 -26.41 13.06 24.73
C LEU A 43 -26.45 12.74 23.23
N LEU A 44 -27.33 13.39 22.45
CA LEU A 44 -27.39 13.23 20.99
C LEU A 44 -26.09 13.68 20.32
N VAL A 45 -25.47 14.80 20.73
CA VAL A 45 -24.17 15.24 20.21
C VAL A 45 -23.06 14.22 20.50
N LEU A 46 -23.05 13.59 21.68
CA LEU A 46 -22.14 12.50 22.01
C LEU A 46 -22.40 11.22 21.18
N GLY A 47 -23.68 10.92 20.90
CA GLY A 47 -24.09 9.85 19.99
C GLY A 47 -23.63 10.09 18.55
N VAL A 48 -23.79 11.31 18.03
CA VAL A 48 -23.28 11.73 16.71
C VAL A 48 -21.76 11.59 16.65
N LEU A 49 -21.03 12.10 17.65
CA LEU A 49 -19.57 11.98 17.71
C LEU A 49 -19.10 10.52 17.63
N THR A 50 -19.69 9.64 18.44
CA THR A 50 -19.32 8.23 18.50
C THR A 50 -19.72 7.48 17.23
N GLY A 51 -20.90 7.79 16.68
CA GLY A 51 -21.43 7.21 15.44
C GLY A 51 -20.65 7.62 14.19
N VAL A 52 -20.23 8.89 14.08
CA VAL A 52 -19.39 9.37 12.96
C VAL A 52 -18.00 8.73 12.99
N VAL A 53 -17.38 8.60 14.17
CA VAL A 53 -16.12 7.87 14.33
C VAL A 53 -16.27 6.41 13.90
N ALA A 54 -17.28 5.71 14.43
CA ALA A 54 -17.53 4.31 14.07
C ALA A 54 -17.92 4.13 12.59
N GLY A 55 -18.62 5.10 12.00
CA GLY A 55 -18.97 5.13 10.58
C GLY A 55 -17.75 5.33 9.68
N LEU A 56 -16.80 6.19 10.06
CA LEU A 56 -15.53 6.37 9.34
C LEU A 56 -14.66 5.11 9.40
N VAL A 57 -14.50 4.51 10.59
CA VAL A 57 -13.77 3.25 10.76
C VAL A 57 -14.45 2.12 9.99
N GLY A 58 -15.78 2.04 10.06
CA GLY A 58 -16.59 1.04 9.36
C GLY A 58 -16.55 1.19 7.84
N GLY A 59 -16.71 2.40 7.31
CA GLY A 59 -16.58 2.70 5.89
C GLY A 59 -15.19 2.33 5.36
N THR A 60 -14.14 2.65 6.13
CA THR A 60 -12.77 2.25 5.83
C THR A 60 -12.61 0.73 5.83
N ALA A 61 -13.16 0.01 6.81
CA ALA A 61 -13.10 -1.45 6.88
C ALA A 61 -13.90 -2.13 5.74
N GLY A 62 -15.03 -1.55 5.33
CA GLY A 62 -15.80 -1.98 4.16
C GLY A 62 -15.01 -1.82 2.86
N LEU A 63 -14.41 -0.64 2.66
CA LEU A 63 -13.56 -0.34 1.50
C LEU A 63 -12.28 -1.19 1.48
N LEU A 64 -11.66 -1.42 2.63
CA LEU A 64 -10.54 -2.36 2.82
C LEU A 64 -10.96 -3.76 2.37
N ARG A 65 -12.08 -4.29 2.86
CA ARG A 65 -12.58 -5.61 2.45
C ARG A 65 -12.87 -5.67 0.95
N ARG A 66 -13.53 -4.64 0.39
CA ARG A 66 -13.83 -4.54 -1.04
C ARG A 66 -12.55 -4.59 -1.87
N THR A 67 -11.54 -3.80 -1.49
CA THR A 67 -10.23 -3.71 -2.13
C THR A 67 -9.41 -5.00 -1.99
N ALA A 68 -9.28 -5.52 -0.77
CA ALA A 68 -8.51 -6.72 -0.44
C ALA A 68 -8.95 -7.99 -1.19
N THR A 69 -10.23 -8.03 -1.59
CA THR A 69 -10.84 -9.20 -2.25
C THR A 69 -11.22 -8.92 -3.71
N ALA A 70 -10.80 -7.79 -4.30
CA ALA A 70 -11.09 -7.47 -5.70
C ALA A 70 -10.44 -8.45 -6.70
N PRO A 71 -9.14 -8.77 -6.63
CA PRO A 71 -8.53 -9.78 -7.52
C PRO A 71 -9.26 -11.12 -7.44
N ALA A 72 -9.41 -11.64 -6.22
CA ALA A 72 -10.16 -12.86 -5.93
C ALA A 72 -11.67 -12.80 -6.25
N ARG A 73 -12.26 -11.63 -6.55
CA ARG A 73 -13.60 -11.55 -7.17
C ARG A 73 -13.50 -11.69 -8.68
N LEU A 74 -12.58 -10.99 -9.34
CA LEU A 74 -12.40 -11.06 -10.79
C LEU A 74 -11.95 -12.46 -11.24
N GLU A 75 -11.01 -13.08 -10.54
CA GLU A 75 -10.52 -14.45 -10.78
C GLU A 75 -11.68 -15.47 -10.86
N ARG A 76 -12.63 -15.38 -9.92
CA ARG A 76 -13.84 -16.22 -9.92
C ARG A 76 -14.85 -15.80 -10.98
N ALA A 77 -15.03 -14.49 -11.20
CA ALA A 77 -16.00 -13.97 -12.16
C ALA A 77 -15.61 -14.20 -13.63
N SER A 78 -14.31 -14.25 -13.96
CA SER A 78 -13.80 -14.65 -15.27
C SER A 78 -13.43 -16.13 -15.35
N SER A 79 -13.79 -16.94 -14.34
CA SER A 79 -13.51 -18.38 -14.22
C SER A 79 -12.06 -18.74 -14.62
N LEU A 80 -11.09 -18.16 -13.93
CA LEU A 80 -9.66 -18.34 -14.22
C LEU A 80 -9.27 -19.82 -14.27
N ALA A 81 -8.44 -20.21 -15.23
CA ALA A 81 -7.94 -21.58 -15.40
C ALA A 81 -6.74 -21.89 -14.49
N ASP A 82 -6.64 -23.15 -14.06
CA ASP A 82 -5.51 -23.66 -13.26
C ASP A 82 -4.24 -23.78 -14.11
N LEU A 83 -4.41 -24.22 -15.36
CA LEU A 83 -3.34 -24.40 -16.34
C LEU A 83 -3.78 -23.82 -17.70
N GLN A 84 -2.87 -23.09 -18.35
CA GLN A 84 -2.98 -22.67 -19.74
C GLN A 84 -1.72 -23.14 -20.49
N VAL A 85 -1.90 -23.80 -21.62
CA VAL A 85 -0.82 -24.16 -22.53
C VAL A 85 -1.11 -23.54 -23.90
N SER A 86 -0.20 -22.72 -24.40
CA SER A 86 -0.29 -22.03 -25.70
C SER A 86 0.80 -22.54 -26.65
N PHE A 87 0.48 -22.69 -27.94
CA PHE A 87 1.35 -23.37 -28.92
C PHE A 87 1.00 -22.98 -30.37
N ALA A 88 1.78 -23.48 -31.33
CA ALA A 88 1.50 -23.34 -32.77
C ALA A 88 0.07 -23.83 -33.14
N PRO A 89 -0.53 -23.40 -34.27
CA PRO A 89 -1.94 -23.69 -34.56
C PRO A 89 -2.22 -25.14 -35.06
N ASP A 90 -1.69 -26.16 -34.35
CA ASP A 90 -1.96 -27.59 -34.56
C ASP A 90 -3.08 -28.11 -33.63
N SER A 91 -4.22 -28.51 -34.20
CA SER A 91 -5.33 -29.09 -33.44
C SER A 91 -5.06 -30.52 -32.91
N ALA A 92 -4.12 -31.27 -33.49
CA ALA A 92 -3.71 -32.58 -32.98
C ALA A 92 -2.81 -32.45 -31.73
N LEU A 93 -1.94 -31.43 -31.67
CA LEU A 93 -1.19 -31.08 -30.47
C LEU A 93 -2.11 -30.72 -29.29
N ALA A 94 -3.25 -30.05 -29.53
CA ALA A 94 -4.23 -29.78 -28.48
C ALA A 94 -4.71 -31.06 -27.77
N GLY A 95 -4.95 -32.14 -28.51
CA GLY A 95 -5.30 -33.44 -27.95
C GLY A 95 -4.15 -34.09 -27.16
N ARG A 96 -2.91 -34.02 -27.67
CA ARG A 96 -1.71 -34.53 -26.98
C ARG A 96 -1.44 -33.78 -25.67
N VAL A 97 -1.54 -32.45 -25.68
CA VAL A 97 -1.39 -31.58 -24.51
C VAL A 97 -2.48 -31.88 -23.47
N LEU A 98 -3.74 -32.08 -23.88
CA LEU A 98 -4.82 -32.46 -22.97
C LEU A 98 -4.61 -33.84 -22.35
N ALA A 99 -4.12 -34.82 -23.11
CA ALA A 99 -3.83 -36.17 -22.62
C ALA A 99 -2.61 -36.24 -21.68
N ALA A 100 -1.66 -35.30 -21.79
CA ALA A 100 -0.48 -35.22 -20.93
C ALA A 100 -0.76 -34.66 -19.53
N VAL A 101 -1.92 -34.04 -19.29
CA VAL A 101 -2.28 -33.40 -18.02
C VAL A 101 -3.32 -34.25 -17.27
N PRO A 102 -2.97 -34.90 -16.14
CA PRO A 102 -3.92 -35.65 -15.35
C PRO A 102 -4.89 -34.72 -14.59
N GLY A 103 -6.10 -35.23 -14.29
CA GLY A 103 -7.05 -34.56 -13.40
C GLY A 103 -7.92 -33.46 -14.01
N VAL A 104 -7.84 -33.23 -15.33
CA VAL A 104 -8.67 -32.24 -16.05
C VAL A 104 -10.16 -32.61 -15.93
N VAL A 105 -10.97 -31.65 -15.49
CA VAL A 105 -12.44 -31.77 -15.39
C VAL A 105 -13.14 -31.05 -16.53
N VAL A 106 -12.61 -29.89 -16.93
CA VAL A 106 -13.07 -29.08 -18.05
C VAL A 106 -11.85 -28.58 -18.81
N SER A 107 -11.95 -28.51 -20.13
CA SER A 107 -10.98 -27.80 -20.98
C SER A 107 -11.69 -26.89 -21.98
N SER A 108 -11.00 -25.83 -22.42
CA SER A 108 -11.46 -24.91 -23.45
C SER A 108 -10.32 -24.57 -24.40
N THR A 109 -10.52 -24.76 -25.70
CA THR A 109 -9.52 -24.46 -26.73
C THR A 109 -9.86 -23.13 -27.39
N LEU A 110 -8.96 -22.16 -27.22
CA LEU A 110 -9.06 -20.83 -27.80
C LEU A 110 -8.11 -20.70 -28.98
N GLN A 111 -8.54 -19.97 -30.00
CA GLN A 111 -7.69 -19.45 -31.05
C GLN A 111 -7.08 -18.11 -30.61
N ALA A 112 -5.78 -17.96 -30.83
CA ALA A 112 -5.07 -16.70 -30.69
C ALA A 112 -4.84 -16.06 -32.06
N MET A 113 -5.12 -14.77 -32.16
CA MET A 113 -4.87 -13.94 -33.34
C MET A 113 -4.16 -12.64 -32.91
N VAL A 114 -3.49 -11.99 -33.86
CA VAL A 114 -2.98 -10.61 -33.71
C VAL A 114 -3.43 -9.81 -34.93
N GLY A 115 -3.73 -8.52 -34.78
CA GLY A 115 -4.04 -7.65 -35.92
C GLY A 115 -3.73 -6.17 -35.69
N ARG A 116 -3.19 -5.49 -36.70
CA ARG A 116 -2.90 -4.05 -36.72
C ARG A 116 -4.20 -3.24 -36.79
N VAL A 117 -4.43 -2.34 -35.84
CA VAL A 117 -5.50 -1.33 -35.93
C VAL A 117 -5.19 -0.39 -37.09
N GLU A 118 -6.10 -0.34 -38.05
CA GLU A 118 -6.01 0.58 -39.19
C GLU A 118 -6.58 1.96 -38.83
N GLY A 119 -6.20 3.00 -39.58
CA GLY A 119 -6.66 4.38 -39.39
C GLY A 119 -5.93 5.18 -38.30
N HIS A 120 -5.52 4.56 -37.19
CA HIS A 120 -4.78 5.28 -36.12
C HIS A 120 -3.45 5.91 -36.61
N ALA A 121 -2.80 5.34 -37.63
CA ALA A 121 -1.57 5.90 -38.20
C ALA A 121 -1.82 7.22 -38.96
N ALA A 122 -2.96 7.33 -39.67
CA ALA A 122 -3.36 8.57 -40.35
C ALA A 122 -3.68 9.71 -39.36
N ASP A 123 -4.12 9.35 -38.15
CA ASP A 123 -4.35 10.27 -37.03
C ASP A 123 -3.05 10.72 -36.32
N GLY A 124 -1.87 10.29 -36.78
CA GLY A 124 -0.58 10.55 -36.11
C GLY A 124 -0.43 9.84 -34.77
N ARG A 125 -1.10 8.68 -34.59
CA ARG A 125 -1.07 7.87 -33.35
C ARG A 125 -0.48 6.48 -33.54
N GLY A 126 -0.87 5.77 -34.60
CA GLY A 126 -0.16 4.61 -35.12
C GLY A 126 -0.88 3.29 -35.48
N VAL A 127 -0.11 2.20 -35.39
CA VAL A 127 -0.32 0.79 -35.71
C VAL A 127 -0.25 0.07 -34.39
N ILE A 128 -1.44 -0.07 -33.84
CA ILE A 128 -1.65 -0.71 -32.58
C ILE A 128 -1.94 -2.15 -32.95
N TYR A 129 -0.96 -3.04 -32.84
CA TYR A 129 -1.25 -4.46 -32.91
C TYR A 129 -2.14 -4.84 -31.72
N LEU A 130 -3.24 -5.55 -31.94
CA LEU A 130 -4.10 -6.06 -30.88
C LEU A 130 -4.04 -7.58 -30.84
N GLY A 131 -3.64 -8.12 -29.68
CA GLY A 131 -3.83 -9.53 -29.36
C GLY A 131 -5.31 -9.84 -29.14
N ALA A 132 -5.80 -10.89 -29.79
CA ALA A 132 -7.19 -11.32 -29.72
C ALA A 132 -7.29 -12.81 -29.38
N LEU A 133 -8.29 -13.15 -28.57
CA LEU A 133 -8.73 -14.53 -28.34
C LEU A 133 -10.15 -14.73 -28.86
N GLY A 134 -10.48 -15.95 -29.24
CA GLY A 134 -11.86 -16.40 -29.37
C GLY A 134 -11.95 -17.92 -29.30
N PRO A 135 -13.16 -18.48 -29.16
CA PRO A 135 -13.34 -19.93 -29.15
C PRO A 135 -12.97 -20.53 -30.51
N ALA A 136 -12.30 -21.69 -30.50
CA ALA A 136 -12.06 -22.46 -31.70
C ALA A 136 -13.40 -22.94 -32.31
N PRO A 137 -13.57 -22.91 -33.64
CA PRO A 137 -14.80 -23.40 -34.27
C PRO A 137 -14.94 -24.93 -34.11
N ILE A 138 -16.15 -25.38 -33.77
CA ILE A 138 -16.45 -26.78 -33.43
C ILE A 138 -16.34 -27.74 -34.64
N ALA A 139 -16.35 -27.19 -35.86
CA ALA A 139 -16.24 -27.94 -37.12
C ALA A 139 -14.82 -28.51 -37.34
N GLY A 140 -14.53 -29.66 -36.75
CA GLY A 140 -13.29 -30.41 -36.96
C GLY A 140 -13.10 -31.66 -36.10
N LEU A 141 -13.72 -31.73 -34.92
CA LEU A 141 -13.58 -32.88 -34.00
C LEU A 141 -14.50 -34.09 -34.35
N THR A 142 -15.34 -33.98 -35.37
CA THR A 142 -16.10 -35.11 -35.94
C THR A 142 -15.28 -35.87 -37.00
N GLY A 143 -14.03 -36.19 -36.68
CA GLY A 143 -13.17 -37.04 -37.50
C GLY A 143 -13.53 -38.51 -37.30
N SER A 144 -13.93 -39.19 -38.37
CA SER A 144 -14.22 -40.63 -38.32
C SER A 144 -12.93 -41.44 -38.14
N SER A 145 -12.81 -42.19 -37.05
CA SER A 145 -11.86 -43.29 -36.91
C SER A 145 -12.37 -44.33 -35.92
N ALA A 146 -12.24 -45.61 -36.27
CA ALA A 146 -12.82 -46.72 -35.51
C ALA A 146 -11.83 -47.28 -34.46
N SER A 147 -11.74 -46.62 -33.31
CA SER A 147 -11.15 -47.19 -32.09
C SER A 147 -11.79 -46.59 -30.84
N GLY A 148 -12.17 -47.43 -29.87
CA GLY A 148 -13.08 -47.07 -28.78
C GLY A 148 -12.46 -46.24 -27.65
N LEU A 149 -12.30 -44.93 -27.86
CA LEU A 149 -12.07 -43.93 -26.82
C LEU A 149 -13.13 -42.82 -26.94
N PRO A 150 -13.80 -42.40 -25.84
CA PRO A 150 -14.94 -41.48 -25.93
C PRO A 150 -14.51 -40.04 -26.21
N SER A 151 -15.07 -39.44 -27.26
CA SER A 151 -14.87 -38.02 -27.61
C SER A 151 -15.55 -37.08 -26.60
N THR A 152 -14.92 -36.84 -25.45
CA THR A 152 -15.42 -35.98 -24.36
C THR A 152 -15.32 -34.48 -24.65
N SER A 153 -15.87 -34.04 -25.79
CA SER A 153 -16.37 -32.67 -25.97
C SER A 153 -17.74 -32.49 -25.27
N THR A 154 -17.91 -33.08 -24.09
CA THR A 154 -19.12 -32.98 -23.29
C THR A 154 -19.18 -31.61 -22.62
N LEU A 155 -19.84 -30.68 -23.31
CA LEU A 155 -20.58 -29.60 -22.65
C LEU A 155 -21.67 -30.23 -21.77
N THR A 156 -21.30 -30.63 -20.55
CA THR A 156 -22.28 -30.80 -19.47
C THR A 156 -23.05 -29.49 -19.38
N PRO A 157 -24.39 -29.48 -19.41
CA PRO A 157 -25.16 -28.25 -19.42
C PRO A 157 -24.87 -27.44 -18.15
N THR A 158 -24.08 -26.37 -18.32
CA THR A 158 -23.77 -25.37 -17.29
C THR A 158 -25.08 -24.88 -16.67
N PRO A 159 -25.26 -24.94 -15.33
CA PRO A 159 -26.51 -24.53 -14.70
C PRO A 159 -26.85 -23.08 -15.08
N PRO A 160 -28.13 -22.76 -15.34
CA PRO A 160 -28.53 -21.48 -15.92
C PRO A 160 -28.06 -20.31 -15.03
N GLY A 161 -27.18 -19.47 -15.58
CA GLY A 161 -26.52 -18.38 -14.87
C GLY A 161 -25.02 -18.57 -14.63
N SER A 162 -24.45 -19.76 -14.88
CA SER A 162 -23.00 -19.93 -14.96
C SER A 162 -22.47 -19.50 -16.33
N ALA A 163 -21.40 -18.70 -16.33
CA ALA A 163 -20.80 -18.14 -17.54
C ALA A 163 -20.07 -19.21 -18.37
N PRO A 164 -19.88 -19.01 -19.69
CA PRO A 164 -19.01 -19.87 -20.49
C PRO A 164 -17.60 -19.89 -19.91
N ALA A 165 -16.96 -21.06 -19.91
CA ALA A 165 -15.66 -21.26 -19.29
C ALA A 165 -14.61 -20.27 -19.85
N HIS A 166 -14.10 -19.41 -18.97
CA HIS A 166 -13.17 -18.29 -19.24
C HIS A 166 -13.70 -17.07 -20.03
N ALA A 167 -15.02 -16.85 -20.08
CA ALA A 167 -15.59 -15.63 -20.67
C ALA A 167 -15.12 -14.35 -19.95
N PRO A 168 -14.81 -13.25 -20.67
CA PRO A 168 -14.49 -11.96 -20.06
C PRO A 168 -15.69 -11.33 -19.36
N VAL A 169 -15.48 -10.67 -18.22
CA VAL A 169 -16.53 -10.01 -17.44
C VAL A 169 -16.89 -8.69 -18.11
N VAL A 170 -18.10 -8.60 -18.67
CA VAL A 170 -18.62 -7.36 -19.28
C VAL A 170 -19.02 -6.37 -18.18
N ILE A 171 -18.42 -5.18 -18.23
CA ILE A 171 -18.67 -4.08 -17.28
C ILE A 171 -19.41 -2.89 -17.93
N ARG A 172 -19.50 -2.85 -19.26
CA ARG A 172 -20.26 -1.84 -20.01
C ARG A 172 -20.70 -2.39 -21.36
N GLY A 173 -21.87 -2.00 -21.85
CA GLY A 173 -22.43 -2.55 -23.09
C GLY A 173 -22.97 -3.98 -22.87
N ARG A 174 -22.78 -4.87 -23.85
CA ARG A 174 -23.26 -6.25 -23.82
C ARG A 174 -22.15 -7.26 -24.19
N PRO A 175 -22.29 -8.55 -23.86
CA PRO A 175 -21.43 -9.59 -24.43
C PRO A 175 -21.62 -9.73 -25.95
N VAL A 176 -20.65 -10.40 -26.58
CA VAL A 176 -20.79 -10.88 -27.96
C VAL A 176 -21.91 -11.92 -28.09
N VAL A 177 -22.66 -11.85 -29.18
CA VAL A 177 -23.50 -12.96 -29.65
C VAL A 177 -22.57 -13.98 -30.29
N ALA A 178 -22.55 -15.21 -29.77
CA ALA A 178 -21.56 -16.22 -30.16
C ALA A 178 -21.51 -16.49 -31.68
N THR A 179 -22.66 -16.47 -32.36
CA THR A 179 -22.78 -16.70 -33.80
C THR A 179 -22.63 -15.45 -34.67
N ALA A 180 -22.62 -14.25 -34.10
CA ALA A 180 -22.48 -13.02 -34.90
C ALA A 180 -21.07 -12.95 -35.52
N PRO A 181 -20.91 -12.59 -36.81
CA PRO A 181 -19.65 -12.83 -37.52
C PRO A 181 -18.67 -11.65 -37.48
N ASP A 182 -19.04 -10.56 -36.83
CA ASP A 182 -18.29 -9.29 -36.74
C ASP A 182 -18.33 -8.66 -35.33
N GLU A 183 -18.64 -9.43 -34.28
CA GLU A 183 -18.72 -8.91 -32.91
C GLU A 183 -17.47 -9.22 -32.08
N ALA A 184 -17.04 -8.22 -31.29
CA ALA A 184 -16.01 -8.38 -30.27
C ALA A 184 -16.34 -7.59 -29.00
N VAL A 185 -15.75 -7.98 -27.86
CA VAL A 185 -15.67 -7.15 -26.65
C VAL A 185 -14.21 -6.81 -26.36
N LEU A 186 -13.97 -5.62 -25.81
CA LEU A 186 -12.64 -5.03 -25.69
C LEU A 186 -12.32 -4.65 -24.24
N HIS A 187 -11.11 -4.97 -23.78
CA HIS A 187 -10.66 -4.64 -22.43
C HIS A 187 -10.68 -3.13 -22.18
N GLU A 188 -11.22 -2.70 -21.03
CA GLU A 188 -11.53 -1.28 -20.78
C GLU A 188 -10.35 -0.32 -20.91
N ARG A 189 -9.14 -0.74 -20.49
CA ARG A 189 -7.93 0.09 -20.57
C ARG A 189 -7.53 0.34 -22.03
N THR A 190 -7.62 -0.69 -22.86
CA THR A 190 -7.30 -0.64 -24.29
C THR A 190 -8.35 0.17 -25.05
N ALA A 191 -9.63 0.00 -24.71
CA ALA A 191 -10.70 0.84 -25.24
C ALA A 191 -10.51 2.33 -24.90
N ALA A 192 -10.17 2.64 -23.64
CA ALA A 192 -9.90 4.01 -23.20
C ALA A 192 -8.69 4.64 -23.91
N ALA A 193 -7.63 3.88 -24.18
CA ALA A 193 -6.45 4.33 -24.92
C ALA A 193 -6.75 4.57 -26.42
N LEU A 194 -7.53 3.70 -27.05
CA LEU A 194 -7.99 3.84 -28.44
C LEU A 194 -9.08 4.93 -28.62
N GLY A 195 -9.69 5.38 -27.53
CA GLY A 195 -10.87 6.27 -27.54
C GLY A 195 -12.21 5.56 -27.87
N VAL A 196 -12.19 4.22 -27.95
CA VAL A 196 -13.27 3.35 -28.43
C VAL A 196 -14.32 3.09 -27.36
N ARG A 197 -15.60 3.02 -27.78
CA ARG A 197 -16.78 2.83 -26.94
C ARG A 197 -17.64 1.66 -27.44
N PRO A 198 -18.51 1.08 -26.60
CA PRO A 198 -19.52 0.13 -27.05
C PRO A 198 -20.42 0.74 -28.14
N GLY A 199 -20.48 0.09 -29.30
CA GLY A 199 -21.14 0.55 -30.53
C GLY A 199 -20.18 0.95 -31.64
N ASP A 200 -18.93 1.28 -31.33
CA ASP A 200 -17.94 1.70 -32.32
C ASP A 200 -17.42 0.50 -33.15
N ARG A 201 -16.90 0.80 -34.34
CA ARG A 201 -16.27 -0.18 -35.24
C ARG A 201 -14.75 -0.05 -35.23
N LEU A 202 -14.07 -1.17 -35.08
CA LEU A 202 -12.63 -1.31 -35.04
C LEU A 202 -12.17 -2.15 -36.23
N THR A 203 -11.41 -1.56 -37.15
CA THR A 203 -10.87 -2.27 -38.33
C THR A 203 -9.47 -2.76 -38.04
N LEU A 204 -9.26 -4.07 -38.18
CA LEU A 204 -7.99 -4.75 -37.94
C LEU A 204 -7.46 -5.40 -39.22
N ARG A 205 -6.17 -5.21 -39.50
CA ARG A 205 -5.39 -6.02 -40.44
C ARG A 205 -4.82 -7.21 -39.69
N MET A 206 -5.41 -8.38 -39.85
CA MET A 206 -4.96 -9.59 -39.14
C MET A 206 -3.59 -10.04 -39.65
N LEU A 207 -2.78 -10.65 -38.78
CA LEU A 207 -1.49 -11.23 -39.14
C LEU A 207 -1.67 -12.67 -39.65
N THR A 208 -0.79 -13.09 -40.57
CA THR A 208 -0.58 -14.51 -40.88
C THR A 208 0.40 -15.14 -39.87
N ARG A 209 0.49 -16.48 -39.83
CA ARG A 209 1.55 -17.17 -39.04
C ARG A 209 2.96 -16.72 -39.45
N ALA A 210 3.18 -16.48 -40.75
CA ALA A 210 4.46 -16.00 -41.28
C ALA A 210 4.74 -14.49 -41.03
N ASP A 211 3.73 -13.71 -40.62
CA ASP A 211 3.95 -12.38 -40.05
C ASP A 211 4.23 -12.49 -38.54
N TYR A 212 3.48 -13.34 -37.83
CA TYR A 212 3.66 -13.56 -36.39
C TYR A 212 5.06 -14.11 -36.03
N LEU A 213 5.61 -15.00 -36.86
CA LEU A 213 6.98 -15.53 -36.75
C LEU A 213 8.07 -14.56 -37.25
N ARG A 214 7.71 -13.33 -37.67
CA ARG A 214 8.64 -12.28 -38.11
C ARG A 214 8.36 -10.93 -37.44
N PHE A 215 7.68 -10.96 -36.30
CA PHE A 215 7.27 -9.76 -35.54
C PHE A 215 8.47 -9.03 -34.91
N ASP A 216 9.59 -9.74 -34.80
CA ASP A 216 10.95 -9.34 -34.42
C ASP A 216 11.80 -8.72 -35.54
N THR A 217 11.31 -8.81 -36.78
CA THR A 217 12.06 -8.51 -38.01
C THR A 217 11.31 -7.55 -38.95
N GLY A 218 10.37 -6.76 -38.42
CA GLY A 218 9.72 -5.66 -39.16
C GLY A 218 8.74 -6.08 -40.25
N ILE A 219 7.54 -6.55 -39.87
CA ILE A 219 6.51 -7.02 -40.83
C ILE A 219 5.87 -5.95 -41.74
N GLY A 220 6.11 -4.66 -41.51
CA GLY A 220 5.58 -3.56 -42.33
C GLY A 220 4.05 -3.45 -42.31
N ILE A 221 3.40 -3.84 -43.43
CA ILE A 221 1.94 -3.99 -43.54
C ILE A 221 1.62 -5.49 -43.53
N PRO A 222 0.90 -6.03 -42.52
CA PRO A 222 0.64 -7.47 -42.43
C PRO A 222 -0.17 -8.02 -43.61
N HIS A 223 0.14 -9.26 -44.00
CA HIS A 223 -0.38 -9.89 -45.22
C HIS A 223 -1.78 -10.51 -45.07
N GLY A 224 -2.34 -10.52 -43.86
CA GLY A 224 -3.65 -11.13 -43.59
C GLY A 224 -4.85 -10.22 -43.91
N PRO A 225 -6.08 -10.74 -43.72
CA PRO A 225 -7.31 -10.05 -44.11
C PRO A 225 -7.60 -8.82 -43.25
N LEU A 226 -8.30 -7.85 -43.86
CA LEU A 226 -9.01 -6.82 -43.11
C LEU A 226 -10.28 -7.40 -42.47
N VAL A 227 -10.47 -7.14 -41.18
CA VAL A 227 -11.68 -7.50 -40.44
C VAL A 227 -12.16 -6.27 -39.67
N THR A 228 -13.36 -5.80 -39.98
CA THR A 228 -14.03 -4.77 -39.18
C THR A 228 -14.90 -5.45 -38.13
N LEU A 229 -14.68 -5.11 -36.87
CA LEU A 229 -15.38 -5.65 -35.71
C LEU A 229 -16.17 -4.55 -35.01
N THR A 230 -17.44 -4.82 -34.70
CA THR A 230 -18.27 -3.97 -33.84
C THR A 230 -17.95 -4.30 -32.38
N VAL A 231 -17.48 -3.32 -31.62
CA VAL A 231 -17.18 -3.48 -30.18
C VAL A 231 -18.49 -3.39 -29.39
N THR A 232 -19.00 -4.53 -28.92
CA THR A 232 -20.34 -4.61 -28.30
C THR A 232 -20.35 -4.30 -26.80
N GLY A 233 -19.18 -4.34 -26.16
CA GLY A 233 -19.02 -4.09 -24.73
C GLY A 233 -17.56 -3.95 -24.30
N LEU A 234 -17.37 -3.39 -23.11
CA LEU A 234 -16.09 -3.26 -22.43
C LEU A 234 -15.96 -4.31 -21.32
N THR A 235 -14.75 -4.84 -21.13
CA THR A 235 -14.51 -6.00 -20.27
C THR A 235 -13.34 -5.87 -19.29
N ARG A 236 -13.34 -6.74 -18.28
CA ARG A 236 -12.22 -7.09 -17.38
C ARG A 236 -12.02 -8.62 -17.38
N MET A 237 -10.79 -9.10 -17.21
CA MET A 237 -10.44 -10.53 -17.08
C MET A 237 -9.27 -10.67 -16.08
N ALA A 238 -9.15 -11.82 -15.41
CA ALA A 238 -7.96 -12.16 -14.60
C ALA A 238 -6.93 -12.98 -15.40
N GLY A 239 -5.67 -12.99 -14.93
CA GLY A 239 -4.57 -13.75 -15.52
C GLY A 239 -3.85 -13.05 -16.69
N PRO A 240 -2.74 -13.62 -17.20
CA PRO A 240 -1.85 -12.96 -18.17
C PRO A 240 -2.53 -12.62 -19.52
N GLY A 241 -3.58 -13.37 -19.90
CA GLY A 241 -4.38 -13.05 -21.08
C GLY A 241 -5.13 -11.71 -21.00
N ALA A 242 -5.29 -11.10 -19.82
CA ALA A 242 -5.99 -9.84 -19.66
C ALA A 242 -5.21 -8.61 -20.18
N THR A 243 -3.87 -8.66 -20.10
CA THR A 243 -2.98 -7.63 -20.66
C THR A 243 -2.56 -7.97 -22.09
N GLN A 244 -2.27 -9.24 -22.36
CA GLN A 244 -1.77 -9.70 -23.66
C GLN A 244 -2.87 -9.79 -24.73
N THR A 245 -4.08 -10.24 -24.37
CA THR A 245 -5.17 -10.45 -25.35
C THR A 245 -6.40 -9.61 -24.99
N PRO A 246 -6.33 -8.27 -25.15
CA PRO A 246 -7.40 -7.36 -24.73
C PRO A 246 -8.69 -7.49 -25.56
N LEU A 247 -8.65 -8.11 -26.74
CA LEU A 247 -9.81 -8.30 -27.61
C LEU A 247 -10.36 -9.73 -27.49
N TRP A 248 -11.68 -9.87 -27.33
CA TRP A 248 -12.35 -11.17 -27.32
C TRP A 248 -13.41 -11.25 -28.42
N LEU A 249 -13.24 -12.19 -29.34
CA LEU A 249 -14.05 -12.39 -30.54
C LEU A 249 -15.24 -13.33 -30.27
N SER A 250 -16.33 -13.12 -31.02
CA SER A 250 -17.38 -14.14 -31.18
C SER A 250 -16.86 -15.38 -31.93
N ALA A 251 -17.52 -16.53 -31.76
CA ALA A 251 -17.21 -17.74 -32.54
C ALA A 251 -17.51 -17.54 -34.04
N GLY A 252 -18.49 -16.70 -34.39
CA GLY A 252 -18.72 -16.28 -35.77
C GLY A 252 -17.54 -15.53 -36.36
N ALA A 253 -16.93 -14.59 -35.61
CA ALA A 253 -15.78 -13.83 -36.06
C ALA A 253 -14.51 -14.69 -36.18
N THR A 254 -14.30 -15.68 -35.30
CA THR A 254 -13.12 -16.57 -35.41
C THR A 254 -13.12 -17.40 -36.69
N THR A 255 -14.28 -17.78 -37.24
CA THR A 255 -14.33 -18.49 -38.56
C THR A 255 -13.73 -17.71 -39.73
N ARG A 256 -13.61 -16.38 -39.61
CA ARG A 256 -13.09 -15.49 -40.67
C ARG A 256 -11.57 -15.26 -40.59
N VAL A 257 -10.91 -15.72 -39.53
CA VAL A 257 -9.49 -15.41 -39.26
C VAL A 257 -8.71 -16.69 -39.00
N ARG A 258 -7.58 -16.87 -39.68
CA ARG A 258 -6.65 -17.96 -39.34
C ARG A 258 -5.93 -17.63 -38.02
N PRO A 259 -5.90 -18.54 -37.04
CA PRO A 259 -5.13 -18.34 -35.82
C PRO A 259 -3.63 -18.26 -36.12
N VAL A 260 -2.91 -17.45 -35.34
CA VAL A 260 -1.45 -17.47 -35.28
C VAL A 260 -0.94 -18.48 -34.24
N GLY A 261 -1.82 -18.94 -33.34
CA GLY A 261 -1.57 -19.99 -32.36
C GLY A 261 -2.87 -20.52 -31.72
N LEU A 262 -2.75 -21.60 -30.97
CA LEU A 262 -3.84 -22.15 -30.14
C LEU A 262 -3.48 -22.04 -28.66
N SER A 263 -4.50 -21.99 -27.81
CA SER A 263 -4.33 -22.02 -26.36
C SER A 263 -5.37 -22.92 -25.72
N VAL A 264 -4.93 -24.01 -25.08
CA VAL A 264 -5.79 -24.89 -24.28
C VAL A 264 -5.74 -24.41 -22.83
N ARG A 265 -6.91 -24.09 -22.29
CA ARG A 265 -7.12 -23.78 -20.86
C ARG A 265 -7.79 -24.97 -20.19
N MET A 266 -7.35 -25.29 -18.97
CA MET A 266 -7.79 -26.47 -18.21
C MET A 266 -8.17 -26.09 -16.79
N TRP A 267 -9.23 -26.71 -16.29
CA TRP A 267 -9.63 -26.68 -14.88
C TRP A 267 -9.49 -28.08 -14.30
N LEU A 268 -8.77 -28.18 -13.19
CA LEU A 268 -8.30 -29.44 -12.60
C LEU A 268 -9.14 -29.76 -11.35
N ARG A 269 -9.36 -31.05 -11.06
CA ARG A 269 -10.16 -31.45 -9.88
C ARG A 269 -9.44 -31.11 -8.57
N GLU A 270 -8.14 -31.33 -8.59
CA GLU A 270 -7.17 -31.08 -7.53
C GLU A 270 -5.90 -30.57 -8.21
N SER A 271 -5.09 -29.74 -7.54
CA SER A 271 -3.83 -29.27 -8.11
C SER A 271 -2.81 -30.43 -8.16
N PRO A 272 -2.37 -30.89 -9.34
CA PRO A 272 -1.39 -31.97 -9.45
C PRO A 272 -0.01 -31.50 -8.97
N PRO A 273 0.93 -32.43 -8.68
CA PRO A 273 2.33 -32.08 -8.50
C PRO A 273 2.88 -31.51 -9.82
N PHE A 274 2.91 -30.18 -9.96
CA PHE A 274 3.16 -29.51 -11.23
C PHE A 274 4.49 -29.93 -11.89
N ALA A 275 5.53 -30.28 -11.14
CA ALA A 275 6.78 -30.80 -11.71
C ALA A 275 6.59 -32.03 -12.62
N ALA A 276 5.62 -32.91 -12.31
CA ALA A 276 5.28 -34.05 -13.18
C ALA A 276 4.49 -33.62 -14.43
N VAL A 277 3.66 -32.59 -14.32
CA VAL A 277 2.96 -31.98 -15.46
C VAL A 277 3.95 -31.27 -16.38
N ASP A 278 4.90 -30.53 -15.81
CA ASP A 278 5.98 -29.86 -16.53
C ASP A 278 6.87 -30.87 -17.27
N GLN A 279 7.22 -31.99 -16.63
CA GLN A 279 7.98 -33.07 -17.24
C GLN A 279 7.20 -33.75 -18.38
N ALA A 280 5.89 -33.98 -18.22
CA ALA A 280 5.04 -34.55 -19.26
C ALA A 280 4.88 -33.59 -20.46
N LEU A 281 4.66 -32.30 -20.20
CA LEU A 281 4.58 -31.28 -21.25
C LEU A 281 5.94 -31.06 -21.94
N ALA A 282 7.06 -31.12 -21.21
CA ALA A 282 8.41 -31.07 -21.79
C ALA A 282 8.68 -32.28 -22.70
N ALA A 283 8.20 -33.48 -22.34
CA ALA A 283 8.28 -34.65 -23.23
C ALA A 283 7.41 -34.50 -24.49
N VAL A 284 6.22 -33.92 -24.39
CA VAL A 284 5.40 -33.55 -25.57
C VAL A 284 6.14 -32.50 -26.42
N ALA A 285 6.71 -31.46 -25.80
CA ALA A 285 7.45 -30.40 -26.47
C ALA A 285 8.68 -30.94 -27.24
N ALA A 286 9.44 -31.85 -26.63
CA ALA A 286 10.59 -32.50 -27.26
C ALA A 286 10.22 -33.50 -28.38
N SER A 287 8.94 -33.89 -28.48
CA SER A 287 8.42 -34.74 -29.58
C SER A 287 8.01 -33.96 -30.83
N LEU A 288 8.11 -32.64 -30.82
CA LEU A 288 7.69 -31.77 -31.93
C LEU A 288 8.87 -31.47 -32.87
N PRO A 289 8.64 -31.45 -34.20
CA PRO A 289 9.64 -30.97 -35.14
C PRO A 289 9.84 -29.45 -34.96
N PRO A 290 11.06 -28.92 -35.21
CA PRO A 290 11.28 -27.48 -35.25
C PRO A 290 10.49 -26.84 -36.40
N GLU A 291 9.80 -25.73 -36.11
CA GLU A 291 9.09 -24.91 -37.10
C GLU A 291 10.03 -23.80 -37.58
N LEU A 292 10.23 -23.66 -38.90
CA LEU A 292 11.16 -22.68 -39.47
C LEU A 292 10.77 -21.24 -39.06
N GLY A 293 11.72 -20.50 -38.49
CA GLY A 293 11.47 -19.13 -38.01
C GLY A 293 10.70 -19.08 -36.69
N ALA A 294 10.49 -20.20 -36.01
CA ALA A 294 9.94 -20.24 -34.66
C ALA A 294 11.02 -20.40 -33.58
N ASP A 295 12.30 -20.20 -33.92
CA ASP A 295 13.46 -20.40 -33.04
C ASP A 295 13.45 -19.55 -31.74
N GLU A 296 12.60 -18.52 -31.69
CA GLU A 296 12.37 -17.67 -30.51
C GLU A 296 11.21 -18.15 -29.61
N PHE A 297 10.30 -18.96 -30.16
CA PHE A 297 9.09 -19.42 -29.47
C PHE A 297 9.27 -20.84 -28.96
N PRO A 298 9.20 -21.10 -27.64
CA PRO A 298 9.23 -22.47 -27.14
C PRO A 298 7.98 -23.22 -27.66
N PRO A 299 8.13 -24.49 -28.11
CA PRO A 299 7.04 -25.21 -28.78
C PRO A 299 5.77 -25.38 -27.94
N LEU A 300 5.88 -25.32 -26.61
CA LEU A 300 4.77 -25.11 -25.68
C LEU A 300 5.11 -23.95 -24.72
N LEU A 301 4.23 -22.95 -24.63
CA LEU A 301 4.21 -21.92 -23.59
C LEU A 301 3.27 -22.36 -22.47
N VAL A 302 3.78 -22.56 -21.25
CA VAL A 302 2.99 -23.08 -20.10
C VAL A 302 2.82 -21.99 -19.04
N HIS A 303 1.59 -21.74 -18.61
CA HIS A 303 1.25 -20.77 -17.56
C HIS A 303 0.29 -21.41 -16.55
N ARG A 304 0.37 -21.00 -15.28
CA ARG A 304 -0.46 -21.55 -14.18
C ARG A 304 -1.28 -20.45 -13.48
N PRO A 305 -2.26 -19.81 -14.15
CA PRO A 305 -2.80 -18.52 -13.70
C PRO A 305 -3.44 -18.52 -12.30
N ALA A 306 -3.98 -19.65 -11.84
CA ALA A 306 -4.58 -19.77 -10.51
C ALA A 306 -3.55 -19.95 -9.37
N THR A 307 -2.35 -20.46 -9.66
CA THR A 307 -1.33 -20.78 -8.63
C THR A 307 -0.10 -19.90 -8.69
N GLU A 308 0.13 -19.20 -9.80
CA GLU A 308 1.20 -18.21 -9.99
C GLU A 308 0.58 -16.81 -10.21
N PRO A 309 0.07 -16.15 -9.15
CA PRO A 309 -0.60 -14.87 -9.24
C PRO A 309 0.36 -13.72 -9.57
N ASP A 310 -0.13 -12.69 -10.27
CA ASP A 310 0.63 -11.50 -10.60
C ASP A 310 1.19 -10.82 -9.33
N THR A 311 2.53 -10.81 -9.22
CA THR A 311 3.26 -10.23 -8.10
C THR A 311 3.04 -8.72 -7.95
N ARG A 312 2.81 -8.00 -9.06
CA ARG A 312 2.48 -6.56 -9.07
C ARG A 312 1.13 -6.30 -8.43
N VAL A 313 0.13 -7.16 -8.69
CA VAL A 313 -1.19 -7.12 -8.04
C VAL A 313 -1.08 -7.53 -6.57
N ALA A 314 -0.31 -8.57 -6.25
CA ALA A 314 -0.11 -9.04 -4.88
C ALA A 314 0.52 -7.96 -3.97
N ALA A 315 1.59 -7.31 -4.43
CA ALA A 315 2.26 -6.23 -3.72
C ALA A 315 1.34 -5.01 -3.54
N SER A 316 0.66 -4.57 -4.62
CA SER A 316 -0.29 -3.44 -4.57
C SER A 316 -1.41 -3.68 -3.57
N ARG A 317 -1.91 -4.92 -3.50
CA ARG A 317 -2.92 -5.36 -2.53
C ARG A 317 -2.41 -5.31 -1.09
N GLN A 318 -1.19 -5.76 -0.83
CA GLN A 318 -0.59 -5.68 0.51
C GLN A 318 -0.46 -4.22 0.98
N VAL A 319 0.11 -3.34 0.13
CA VAL A 319 0.31 -1.91 0.46
C VAL A 319 -1.02 -1.19 0.73
N LEU A 320 -2.00 -1.33 -0.16
CA LEU A 320 -3.31 -0.67 -0.02
C LEU A 320 -4.08 -1.18 1.21
N VAL A 321 -4.06 -2.48 1.49
CA VAL A 321 -4.76 -3.07 2.63
C VAL A 321 -4.09 -2.70 3.95
N ALA A 322 -2.76 -2.70 4.02
CA ALA A 322 -2.02 -2.27 5.20
C ALA A 322 -2.25 -0.77 5.49
N GLY A 323 -2.20 0.09 4.47
CA GLY A 323 -2.46 1.53 4.61
C GLY A 323 -3.88 1.83 5.11
N LEU A 324 -4.90 1.15 4.55
CA LEU A 324 -6.28 1.27 5.00
C LEU A 324 -6.48 0.74 6.44
N LEU A 325 -5.78 -0.33 6.83
CA LEU A 325 -5.84 -0.88 8.19
C LEU A 325 -5.26 0.12 9.20
N VAL A 326 -4.05 0.66 8.92
CA VAL A 326 -3.41 1.66 9.77
C VAL A 326 -4.28 2.92 9.89
N PHE A 327 -4.89 3.39 8.79
CA PHE A 327 -5.81 4.51 8.82
C PHE A 327 -7.04 4.24 9.71
N ALA A 328 -7.70 3.08 9.54
CA ALA A 328 -8.84 2.69 10.36
C ALA A 328 -8.49 2.62 11.86
N VAL A 329 -7.33 2.05 12.20
CA VAL A 329 -6.84 1.97 13.59
C VAL A 329 -6.54 3.35 14.17
N VAL A 330 -5.84 4.22 13.44
CA VAL A 330 -5.50 5.58 13.90
C VAL A 330 -6.76 6.43 14.11
N VAL A 331 -7.71 6.40 13.16
CA VAL A 331 -9.00 7.11 13.29
C VAL A 331 -9.82 6.56 14.44
N GLY A 332 -9.87 5.24 14.62
CA GLY A 332 -10.60 4.59 15.72
C GLY A 332 -10.03 4.96 17.09
N LEU A 333 -8.70 4.89 17.27
CA LEU A 333 -8.03 5.25 18.53
C LEU A 333 -8.18 6.73 18.85
N ALA A 334 -7.94 7.62 17.87
CA ALA A 334 -8.09 9.06 18.06
C ALA A 334 -9.54 9.44 18.40
N GLY A 335 -10.51 8.88 17.67
CA GLY A 335 -11.94 9.08 17.91
C GLY A 335 -12.40 8.55 19.27
N LEU A 336 -11.90 7.39 19.71
CA LEU A 336 -12.19 6.83 21.04
C LEU A 336 -11.66 7.72 22.17
N VAL A 337 -10.46 8.30 22.02
CA VAL A 337 -9.91 9.26 22.99
C VAL A 337 -10.76 10.54 23.04
N VAL A 338 -11.12 11.11 21.89
CA VAL A 338 -11.95 12.33 21.82
C VAL A 338 -13.34 12.09 22.39
N ALA A 339 -13.99 10.96 22.07
CA ALA A 339 -15.26 10.57 22.64
C ALA A 339 -15.16 10.36 24.15
N GLY A 340 -14.17 9.59 24.64
CA GLY A 340 -13.96 9.35 26.06
C GLY A 340 -13.73 10.64 26.87
N GLN A 341 -13.02 11.62 26.31
CA GLN A 341 -12.87 12.95 26.91
C GLN A 341 -14.19 13.75 26.93
N ALA A 342 -15.01 13.64 25.88
CA ALA A 342 -16.30 14.32 25.79
C ALA A 342 -17.31 13.73 26.81
N PHE A 343 -17.41 12.40 26.91
CA PHE A 343 -18.21 11.71 27.93
C PHE A 343 -17.71 12.03 29.35
N ALA A 344 -16.41 12.02 29.59
CA ALA A 344 -15.84 12.37 30.91
C ALA A 344 -16.20 13.81 31.33
N ARG A 345 -16.12 14.78 30.40
CA ARG A 345 -16.55 16.18 30.65
C ARG A 345 -18.06 16.28 30.91
N HIS A 346 -18.88 15.53 30.15
CA HIS A 346 -20.33 15.51 30.32
C HIS A 346 -20.73 14.98 31.71
N HIS A 347 -20.18 13.84 32.13
CA HIS A 347 -20.52 13.25 33.42
C HIS A 347 -19.88 13.97 34.62
N ALA A 348 -18.71 14.60 34.46
CA ALA A 348 -18.19 15.53 35.47
C ALA A 348 -19.17 16.70 35.73
N ALA A 349 -19.81 17.22 34.68
CA ALA A 349 -20.89 18.20 34.79
C ALA A 349 -22.26 17.64 35.27
N THR A 350 -22.28 16.39 35.78
CA THR A 350 -23.40 15.76 36.50
C THR A 350 -23.00 15.33 37.93
N ALA A 351 -21.76 15.58 38.38
CA ALA A 351 -21.27 15.07 39.67
C ALA A 351 -22.07 15.61 40.88
N HIS A 352 -22.56 16.85 40.81
CA HIS A 352 -23.44 17.42 41.83
C HIS A 352 -24.80 16.70 41.87
N ASP A 353 -25.43 16.46 40.71
CA ASP A 353 -26.69 15.68 40.63
C ASP A 353 -26.50 14.27 41.19
N GLN A 354 -25.37 13.61 40.87
CA GLN A 354 -25.00 12.30 41.40
C GLN A 354 -24.81 12.28 42.92
N HIS A 355 -24.35 13.38 43.52
CA HIS A 355 -24.24 13.50 44.97
C HIS A 355 -25.62 13.66 45.63
N VAL A 356 -26.53 14.44 45.03
CA VAL A 356 -27.92 14.52 45.48
C VAL A 356 -28.63 13.17 45.36
N GLU A 357 -28.42 12.43 44.27
CA GLU A 357 -28.89 11.04 44.12
C GLU A 357 -28.35 10.11 45.22
N GLU A 358 -27.10 10.29 45.65
CA GLU A 358 -26.46 9.49 46.71
C GLU A 358 -27.02 9.81 48.10
N VAL A 359 -27.22 11.10 48.42
CA VAL A 359 -27.88 11.54 49.66
C VAL A 359 -29.33 11.07 49.73
N LEU A 360 -30.00 10.95 48.58
CA LEU A 360 -31.33 10.33 48.45
C LEU A 360 -31.30 8.78 48.42
N GLY A 361 -30.15 8.17 48.72
CA GLY A 361 -30.00 6.72 48.91
C GLY A 361 -29.86 5.88 47.63
N LEU A 362 -29.67 6.48 46.45
CA LEU A 362 -29.47 5.73 45.21
C LEU A 362 -28.02 5.23 45.12
N PRO A 363 -27.78 3.90 45.19
CA PRO A 363 -26.42 3.34 45.21
C PRO A 363 -25.71 3.56 43.86
N GLY A 364 -24.38 3.62 43.87
CA GLY A 364 -23.57 3.93 42.67
C GLY A 364 -23.90 3.09 41.44
N VAL A 365 -24.23 1.81 41.60
CA VAL A 365 -24.70 0.93 40.50
C VAL A 365 -25.99 1.45 39.88
N GLY A 366 -26.93 1.94 40.69
CA GLY A 366 -28.18 2.57 40.23
C GLY A 366 -27.94 3.92 39.54
N ARG A 367 -27.04 4.76 40.08
CA ARG A 367 -26.65 6.06 39.46
C ARG A 367 -26.02 5.89 38.08
N VAL A 368 -25.26 4.80 37.89
CA VAL A 368 -24.66 4.43 36.61
C VAL A 368 -25.70 3.81 35.67
N ALA A 369 -26.53 2.89 36.15
CA ALA A 369 -27.59 2.27 35.36
C ALA A 369 -28.60 3.30 34.81
N ALA A 370 -28.95 4.32 35.60
CA ALA A 370 -29.81 5.41 35.17
C ALA A 370 -29.22 6.19 33.98
N ARG A 371 -27.89 6.39 33.97
CA ARG A 371 -27.17 7.11 32.91
C ARG A 371 -26.99 6.25 31.65
N VAL A 372 -26.72 4.96 31.81
CA VAL A 372 -26.70 4.00 30.68
C VAL A 372 -28.08 3.90 30.02
N LEU A 373 -29.17 3.91 30.79
CA LEU A 373 -30.54 3.97 30.27
C LEU A 373 -30.84 5.31 29.57
N ALA A 374 -30.46 6.45 30.17
CA ALA A 374 -30.62 7.76 29.56
C ALA A 374 -29.82 7.92 28.25
N ALA A 375 -28.68 7.24 28.12
CA ALA A 375 -27.87 7.21 26.90
C ALA A 375 -28.49 6.35 25.77
N GLY A 376 -29.59 5.63 25.99
CA GLY A 376 -30.22 4.75 24.99
C GLY A 376 -30.44 5.40 23.61
N PRO A 377 -31.09 6.58 23.50
CA PRO A 377 -31.26 7.27 22.22
C PRO A 377 -29.95 7.73 21.57
N ALA A 378 -28.93 8.07 22.36
CA ALA A 378 -27.61 8.41 21.87
C ALA A 378 -26.86 7.19 21.32
N ALA A 379 -26.98 6.04 21.99
CA ALA A 379 -26.41 4.78 21.55
C ALA A 379 -27.10 4.26 20.27
N LEU A 380 -28.43 4.41 20.16
CA LEU A 380 -29.17 4.11 18.94
C LEU A 380 -28.72 5.00 17.77
N LEU A 381 -28.61 6.32 17.99
CA LEU A 381 -28.12 7.25 16.96
C LEU A 381 -26.67 6.95 16.55
N ALA A 382 -25.80 6.61 17.52
CA ALA A 382 -24.44 6.16 17.25
C ALA A 382 -24.43 4.88 16.40
N GLY A 383 -25.31 3.91 16.72
CA GLY A 383 -25.48 2.68 15.96
C GLY A 383 -25.94 2.90 14.52
N LEU A 384 -26.93 3.76 14.30
CA LEU A 384 -27.43 4.10 12.96
C LEU A 384 -26.37 4.79 12.11
N LEU A 385 -25.64 5.77 12.66
CA LEU A 385 -24.54 6.45 11.97
C LEU A 385 -23.34 5.52 11.73
N GLY A 386 -23.03 4.64 12.69
CA GLY A 386 -22.00 3.61 12.54
C GLY A 386 -22.32 2.61 11.42
N ALA A 387 -23.58 2.20 11.30
CA ALA A 387 -24.06 1.30 10.25
C ALA A 387 -24.15 1.99 8.86
N ALA A 388 -24.43 3.30 8.83
CA ALA A 388 -24.44 4.09 7.61
C ALA A 388 -23.03 4.20 6.98
N GLY A 389 -21.96 4.16 7.79
CA GLY A 389 -20.57 4.22 7.32
C GLY A 389 -20.20 3.19 6.24
N PRO A 390 -20.31 1.88 6.50
CA PRO A 390 -20.08 0.83 5.49
C PRO A 390 -21.11 0.79 4.35
N ALA A 391 -22.30 1.38 4.53
CA ALA A 391 -23.29 1.52 3.47
C ALA A 391 -22.84 2.60 2.48
N ILE A 392 -22.54 3.81 2.96
CA ILE A 392 -21.98 4.92 2.17
C ILE A 392 -20.63 4.52 1.55
N GLY A 393 -19.78 3.81 2.31
CA GLY A 393 -18.53 3.22 1.80
C GLY A 393 -18.73 2.23 0.65
N GLY A 394 -19.92 1.65 0.49
CA GLY A 394 -20.29 0.85 -0.67
C GLY A 394 -20.38 1.63 -1.99
N LEU A 395 -20.46 2.96 -1.95
CA LEU A 395 -20.35 3.84 -3.13
C LEU A 395 -18.90 3.99 -3.62
N LEU A 396 -17.91 3.65 -2.80
CA LEU A 396 -16.49 3.74 -3.14
C LEU A 396 -16.04 2.45 -3.81
N GLU A 397 -15.47 2.57 -5.00
CA GLU A 397 -14.80 1.47 -5.70
C GLU A 397 -13.44 1.13 -5.04
N PRO A 398 -12.84 -0.04 -5.31
CA PRO A 398 -11.49 -0.35 -4.83
C PRO A 398 -10.48 0.74 -5.17
N LEU A 399 -9.53 1.00 -4.27
CA LEU A 399 -8.57 2.09 -4.44
C LEU A 399 -7.39 1.69 -5.36
N GLY A 400 -6.84 2.70 -6.05
CA GLY A 400 -5.66 2.56 -6.90
C GLY A 400 -5.83 1.55 -8.04
N ALA A 401 -4.75 0.86 -8.39
CA ALA A 401 -4.73 -0.10 -9.50
C ALA A 401 -5.68 -1.31 -9.34
N LEU A 402 -6.21 -1.55 -8.13
CA LEU A 402 -7.20 -2.59 -7.87
C LEU A 402 -8.62 -2.19 -8.31
N ALA A 403 -8.87 -0.91 -8.65
CA ALA A 403 -10.14 -0.46 -9.22
C ALA A 403 -10.52 -1.23 -10.49
N SER A 404 -9.54 -1.41 -11.40
CA SER A 404 -9.71 -2.19 -12.63
C SER A 404 -9.77 -3.71 -12.40
N LEU A 405 -9.70 -4.18 -11.15
CA LEU A 405 -9.89 -5.58 -10.78
C LEU A 405 -11.24 -5.82 -10.06
N GLU A 406 -12.14 -4.84 -10.06
CA GLU A 406 -13.52 -5.03 -9.65
C GLU A 406 -14.35 -5.60 -10.82
N PRO A 407 -14.90 -6.84 -10.77
CA PRO A 407 -15.78 -7.33 -11.83
C PRO A 407 -17.12 -6.59 -11.88
N HIS A 408 -17.56 -5.97 -10.78
CA HIS A 408 -18.86 -5.31 -10.64
C HIS A 408 -18.67 -3.87 -10.08
N PRO A 409 -18.34 -2.89 -10.94
CA PRO A 409 -18.24 -1.48 -10.54
C PRO A 409 -19.58 -0.92 -10.03
N GLY A 410 -19.54 0.20 -9.30
CA GLY A 410 -20.71 0.83 -8.69
C GLY A 410 -21.00 0.40 -7.23
N TYR A 411 -22.27 0.45 -6.82
CA TYR A 411 -22.68 0.36 -5.40
C TYR A 411 -22.67 -1.07 -4.84
N ALA A 412 -21.81 -1.33 -3.85
CA ALA A 412 -21.65 -2.64 -3.21
C ALA A 412 -21.56 -2.52 -1.67
N PRO A 413 -22.67 -2.23 -0.97
CA PRO A 413 -22.69 -2.06 0.49
C PRO A 413 -22.46 -3.39 1.23
N SER A 414 -21.65 -3.36 2.29
CA SER A 414 -21.37 -4.57 3.07
C SER A 414 -22.27 -4.66 4.31
N LEU A 415 -23.45 -5.27 4.16
CA LEU A 415 -24.45 -5.41 5.24
C LEU A 415 -23.86 -5.96 6.55
N ALA A 416 -22.98 -6.97 6.47
CA ALA A 416 -22.29 -7.51 7.63
C ALA A 416 -21.39 -6.48 8.33
N ALA A 417 -20.68 -5.64 7.57
CA ALA A 417 -19.89 -4.57 8.15
C ALA A 417 -20.79 -3.51 8.80
N SER A 418 -21.89 -3.09 8.15
CA SER A 418 -22.88 -2.16 8.72
C SER A 418 -23.46 -2.67 10.03
N ALA A 419 -23.82 -3.96 10.12
CA ALA A 419 -24.30 -4.56 11.35
C ALA A 419 -23.24 -4.55 12.46
N ILE A 420 -22.01 -5.02 12.16
CA ILE A 420 -20.90 -5.05 13.12
C ILE A 420 -20.55 -3.64 13.62
N THR A 421 -20.47 -2.64 12.74
CA THR A 421 -20.06 -1.28 13.10
C THR A 421 -21.16 -0.52 13.85
N GLY A 422 -22.43 -0.74 13.51
CA GLY A 422 -23.56 -0.21 14.27
C GLY A 422 -23.65 -0.80 15.68
N LEU A 423 -23.47 -2.12 15.82
CA LEU A 423 -23.40 -2.78 17.13
C LEU A 423 -22.21 -2.28 17.95
N ALA A 424 -21.03 -2.15 17.33
CA ALA A 424 -19.83 -1.63 17.98
C ALA A 424 -20.00 -0.17 18.44
N ALA A 425 -20.61 0.70 17.63
CA ALA A 425 -20.88 2.09 17.99
C ALA A 425 -21.87 2.20 19.16
N THR A 426 -22.91 1.36 19.16
CA THR A 426 -23.90 1.24 20.24
C THR A 426 -23.22 0.80 21.54
N ALA A 427 -22.45 -0.29 21.48
CA ALA A 427 -21.72 -0.82 22.64
C ALA A 427 -20.70 0.17 23.19
N ALA A 428 -19.89 0.80 22.33
CA ALA A 428 -18.91 1.81 22.72
C ALA A 428 -19.57 3.00 23.42
N THR A 429 -20.73 3.47 22.94
CA THR A 429 -21.49 4.56 23.56
C THR A 429 -21.92 4.20 25.00
N LEU A 430 -22.47 2.99 25.19
CA LEU A 430 -22.92 2.52 26.50
C LEU A 430 -21.73 2.26 27.46
N ILE A 431 -20.62 1.69 26.96
CA ILE A 431 -19.40 1.44 27.73
C ILE A 431 -18.74 2.76 28.16
N LEU A 432 -18.62 3.74 27.26
CA LEU A 432 -18.08 5.07 27.59
C LEU A 432 -18.95 5.77 28.63
N THR A 433 -20.28 5.72 28.49
CA THR A 433 -21.23 6.24 29.49
C THR A 433 -20.98 5.60 30.86
N ALA A 434 -20.94 4.27 30.93
CA ALA A 434 -20.71 3.54 32.19
C ALA A 434 -19.34 3.85 32.81
N ALA A 435 -18.26 3.83 32.02
CA ALA A 435 -16.87 4.01 32.46
C ALA A 435 -16.49 5.46 32.81
N THR A 436 -17.34 6.43 32.46
CA THR A 436 -17.16 7.85 32.83
C THR A 436 -18.12 8.27 33.94
N ALA A 437 -19.36 7.77 33.97
CA ALA A 437 -20.26 7.90 35.11
C ALA A 437 -19.65 7.28 36.39
N THR A 438 -19.08 6.07 36.31
CA THR A 438 -18.37 5.41 37.43
C THR A 438 -17.12 6.14 37.91
N ARG A 439 -16.50 7.00 37.07
CA ARG A 439 -15.40 7.88 37.51
C ARG A 439 -15.94 9.16 38.16
N ALA A 440 -16.96 9.78 37.58
CA ALA A 440 -17.62 10.95 38.15
C ALA A 440 -18.17 10.65 39.57
N SER A 441 -18.77 9.48 39.77
CA SER A 441 -19.28 9.04 41.07
C SER A 441 -18.22 8.73 42.13
N ARG A 442 -16.93 8.69 41.78
CA ARG A 442 -15.81 8.40 42.70
C ARG A 442 -15.06 9.65 43.18
N HIS A 443 -15.15 10.77 42.46
CA HIS A 443 -14.46 12.03 42.79
C HIS A 443 -15.33 13.02 43.59
N GLY A 444 -16.33 12.52 44.32
CA GLY A 444 -17.30 13.35 45.04
C GLY A 444 -16.81 14.00 46.34
N PHE A 445 -15.64 13.62 46.86
CA PHE A 445 -15.09 14.11 48.12
C PHE A 445 -13.57 14.33 48.03
N ASP A 446 -13.16 15.60 48.12
CA ASP A 446 -11.84 16.05 48.60
C ASP A 446 -11.88 17.58 48.85
N SER A 447 -12.90 18.04 49.59
CA SER A 447 -12.94 19.40 50.15
C SER A 447 -12.54 19.35 51.62
N PRO A 448 -11.51 20.11 52.07
CA PRO A 448 -11.13 20.14 53.47
C PRO A 448 -12.20 20.89 54.29
N SER A 449 -13.06 20.15 54.97
CA SER A 449 -13.93 20.72 55.99
C SER A 449 -13.06 21.29 57.12
N SER A 450 -13.41 22.50 57.58
CA SER A 450 -12.72 23.14 58.71
C SER A 450 -12.95 22.30 59.97
N ALA A 451 -11.93 21.52 60.36
CA ALA A 451 -11.98 20.63 61.51
C ALA A 451 -11.92 21.44 62.81
N ALA A 452 -13.08 21.86 63.30
CA ALA A 452 -13.23 22.20 64.70
C ALA A 452 -12.90 20.97 65.55
N ASN A 453 -11.83 21.04 66.35
CA ASN A 453 -11.41 19.93 67.21
C ASN A 453 -12.49 19.60 68.26
N PRO A 454 -12.79 18.31 68.44
CA PRO A 454 -12.83 17.72 69.76
C PRO A 454 -11.73 16.66 69.89
N ALA A 455 -10.74 16.89 70.75
CA ALA A 455 -9.74 15.89 71.10
C ALA A 455 -10.31 14.94 72.17
N GLY A 456 -10.26 13.62 71.94
CA GLY A 456 -10.65 12.65 72.96
C GLY A 456 -10.67 11.19 72.49
N ALA A 457 -10.37 10.28 73.43
CA ALA A 457 -10.59 8.83 73.37
C ALA A 457 -9.91 8.01 72.25
N THR A 458 -8.68 7.60 72.56
CA THR A 458 -8.06 6.31 72.17
C THR A 458 -9.03 5.12 72.04
N GLY A 459 -8.90 4.29 70.99
CA GLY A 459 -9.66 3.03 70.85
C GLY A 459 -9.04 2.05 69.83
N ALA A 460 -8.66 0.85 70.28
CA ALA A 460 -7.78 -0.07 69.56
C ALA A 460 -8.44 -0.94 68.47
N THR A 461 -7.64 -1.28 67.43
CA THR A 461 -7.58 -2.56 66.67
C THR A 461 -8.84 -3.16 65.98
N GLY A 462 -8.70 -3.56 64.70
CA GLY A 462 -9.60 -4.54 64.06
C GLY A 462 -9.46 -4.59 62.53
N ALA A 463 -8.86 -5.64 61.98
CA ALA A 463 -8.55 -5.75 60.54
C ALA A 463 -9.69 -6.33 59.68
N ALA A 464 -9.76 -5.91 58.40
CA ALA A 464 -10.22 -6.73 57.27
C ALA A 464 -9.77 -6.13 55.91
N SER A 465 -9.63 -6.97 54.88
CA SER A 465 -9.14 -6.60 53.54
C SER A 465 -10.26 -6.51 52.49
N ALA A 466 -10.04 -5.71 51.44
CA ALA A 466 -10.70 -5.85 50.13
C ALA A 466 -9.79 -5.29 49.02
N ALA A 467 -9.77 -5.93 47.85
CA ALA A 467 -8.77 -5.70 46.81
C ALA A 467 -9.13 -4.60 45.79
N ASP A 468 -8.10 -3.91 45.27
CA ASP A 468 -8.15 -3.15 44.02
C ASP A 468 -8.00 -4.08 42.80
N PRO A 469 -8.86 -3.97 41.77
CA PRO A 469 -8.67 -4.63 40.49
C PRO A 469 -8.18 -3.67 39.38
N VAL A 470 -7.59 -4.26 38.34
CA VAL A 470 -7.19 -3.64 37.05
C VAL A 470 -5.87 -2.84 37.06
N ALA A 471 -4.77 -3.59 37.12
CA ALA A 471 -3.51 -3.24 36.44
C ALA A 471 -3.13 -4.41 35.50
N ALA A 472 -3.80 -4.53 34.36
CA ALA A 472 -3.68 -5.69 33.46
C ALA A 472 -3.86 -5.35 31.97
N ALA A 473 -2.79 -4.86 31.32
CA ALA A 473 -2.59 -4.90 29.87
C ALA A 473 -1.12 -4.60 29.53
N GLY A 474 -0.41 -5.52 28.87
CA GLY A 474 0.89 -5.24 28.24
C GLY A 474 2.15 -5.87 28.84
N ALA A 475 2.18 -7.19 29.04
CA ALA A 475 3.44 -7.93 29.23
C ALA A 475 3.29 -9.40 28.75
N ALA A 476 3.80 -9.73 27.56
CA ALA A 476 3.86 -11.11 27.05
C ALA A 476 4.87 -11.27 25.89
N SER A 477 6.17 -11.41 26.22
CA SER A 477 7.15 -12.28 25.54
C SER A 477 8.58 -11.90 25.98
N ALA A 478 9.16 -12.69 26.89
CA ALA A 478 10.61 -12.83 27.16
C ALA A 478 10.81 -13.71 28.42
N ALA A 479 10.41 -14.98 28.35
CA ALA A 479 10.80 -15.98 29.36
C ALA A 479 12.02 -16.74 28.84
N GLY A 480 13.10 -16.77 29.62
CA GLY A 480 14.28 -17.59 29.33
C GLY A 480 14.49 -18.63 30.43
N SER A 481 15.23 -19.69 30.12
CA SER A 481 15.67 -20.66 31.13
C SER A 481 17.07 -21.20 30.81
N VAL A 482 18.01 -20.85 31.69
CA VAL A 482 19.01 -21.74 32.31
C VAL A 482 19.71 -22.76 31.41
N ALA A 483 21.01 -22.55 31.22
CA ALA A 483 22.03 -23.60 31.06
C ALA A 483 23.27 -23.20 31.91
N ASP A 484 24.13 -24.18 32.26
CA ASP A 484 25.03 -24.09 33.42
C ASP A 484 26.51 -23.76 33.09
N SER A 485 27.23 -23.38 34.14
CA SER A 485 28.68 -23.31 34.38
C SER A 485 29.69 -23.58 33.25
N GLY A 486 30.63 -22.62 33.10
CA GLY A 486 31.93 -22.80 32.45
C GLY A 486 32.94 -21.76 32.97
N ALA A 487 34.08 -22.20 33.52
CA ALA A 487 35.04 -21.32 34.20
C ALA A 487 36.43 -21.37 33.54
N ALA A 488 37.00 -20.19 33.21
CA ALA A 488 38.42 -20.05 32.88
C ALA A 488 38.95 -18.63 33.14
N SER A 489 40.15 -18.57 33.73
CA SER A 489 40.95 -17.39 34.11
C SER A 489 41.34 -16.45 32.96
N ALA A 490 41.43 -15.14 33.23
CA ALA A 490 42.65 -14.36 32.96
C ALA A 490 42.77 -13.03 33.76
N ARG A 491 43.98 -12.74 34.24
CA ARG A 491 44.39 -11.56 35.05
C ARG A 491 44.28 -10.21 34.32
N ARG A 492 44.08 -9.12 35.09
CA ARG A 492 45.00 -7.94 35.18
C ARG A 492 44.70 -7.10 36.47
N PRO A 493 45.58 -6.16 36.90
CA PRO A 493 45.83 -5.92 38.34
C PRO A 493 45.11 -4.73 39.00
N ARG A 494 45.19 -4.68 40.33
CA ARG A 494 44.92 -3.49 41.16
C ARG A 494 45.92 -2.36 40.86
N VAL A 495 45.43 -1.12 40.85
CA VAL A 495 46.21 0.11 41.12
C VAL A 495 45.42 0.93 42.17
N GLY A 496 46.13 1.68 43.00
CA GLY A 496 45.60 2.25 44.24
C GLY A 496 44.50 3.31 44.08
N ALA A 497 43.66 3.44 45.11
CA ALA A 497 42.72 4.54 45.24
C ALA A 497 43.47 5.84 45.58
N ALA A 498 43.59 6.74 44.60
CA ALA A 498 44.01 8.12 44.82
C ALA A 498 42.75 8.99 44.99
N SER A 499 42.56 9.56 46.18
CA SER A 499 41.44 10.45 46.50
C SER A 499 41.63 11.83 45.87
N PHE A 500 41.20 12.00 44.62
CA PHE A 500 41.07 13.32 44.00
C PHE A 500 39.82 14.02 44.52
N ASP A 501 39.99 14.86 45.54
CA ASP A 501 38.94 15.73 46.08
C ASP A 501 38.68 16.91 45.13
N VAL A 502 37.92 16.65 44.05
CA VAL A 502 37.52 17.66 43.08
C VAL A 502 36.40 18.53 43.67
N SER A 503 36.81 19.50 44.47
CA SER A 503 35.98 20.54 45.09
C SER A 503 35.45 21.54 44.05
N VAL A 504 34.51 21.09 43.20
CA VAL A 504 33.89 21.90 42.14
C VAL A 504 33.21 23.16 42.73
N PRO A 505 33.63 24.38 42.36
CA PRO A 505 33.05 25.60 42.91
C PRO A 505 31.61 25.81 42.41
N ARG A 506 30.64 25.77 43.33
CA ARG A 506 29.19 25.89 43.08
C ARG A 506 28.72 27.32 42.69
N THR A 507 29.51 28.08 41.93
CA THR A 507 29.31 29.54 41.74
C THR A 507 29.52 30.09 40.32
N ALA A 508 29.61 29.26 39.27
CA ALA A 508 29.92 29.74 37.90
C ALA A 508 28.74 29.86 36.90
N THR A 509 27.77 28.94 36.89
CA THR A 509 26.89 28.72 35.71
C THR A 509 25.58 29.52 35.65
N ARG A 510 25.20 30.27 36.70
CA ARG A 510 23.92 31.02 36.73
C ARG A 510 23.94 32.39 36.03
N ARG A 511 25.09 32.88 35.55
CA ARG A 511 25.22 34.25 35.00
C ARG A 511 24.59 34.49 33.61
N PRO A 512 24.79 33.66 32.56
CA PRO A 512 24.26 33.97 31.23
C PRO A 512 22.72 33.98 31.19
N VAL A 513 22.06 33.08 31.93
CA VAL A 513 20.59 33.02 32.01
C VAL A 513 20.00 34.27 32.67
N ARG A 514 20.66 34.81 33.70
CA ARG A 514 20.25 36.08 34.34
C ARG A 514 20.46 37.31 33.45
N ALA A 515 21.51 37.33 32.62
CA ALA A 515 21.79 38.44 31.72
C ALA A 515 20.75 38.58 30.58
N LEU A 516 20.13 37.48 30.15
CA LEU A 516 19.01 37.53 29.20
C LEU A 516 17.69 37.91 29.90
N ALA A 517 17.49 37.44 31.13
CA ALA A 517 16.27 37.71 31.91
C ALA A 517 16.06 39.19 32.28
N SER A 518 17.12 40.02 32.30
CA SER A 518 17.02 41.46 32.61
C SER A 518 16.61 42.35 31.44
N ARG A 519 16.48 41.80 30.22
CA ARG A 519 15.97 42.53 29.02
C ARG A 519 14.63 42.03 28.51
N CYS A 520 14.19 40.83 28.90
CA CYS A 520 12.87 40.31 28.53
C CYS A 520 11.80 40.73 29.55
N PRO A 521 10.57 41.06 29.13
CA PRO A 521 9.48 41.34 30.06
C PRO A 521 9.17 40.15 30.97
N VAL A 522 8.90 40.42 32.26
CA VAL A 522 8.71 39.38 33.30
C VAL A 522 7.61 38.36 32.93
N TRP A 523 6.53 38.81 32.28
CA TRP A 523 5.43 37.92 31.83
C TRP A 523 5.89 36.83 30.84
N LEU A 524 6.93 37.10 30.04
CA LEU A 524 7.47 36.14 29.08
C LEU A 524 8.21 35.03 29.82
N TRP A 525 9.04 35.40 30.81
CA TRP A 525 9.77 34.44 31.64
C TRP A 525 8.83 33.58 32.49
N VAL A 526 7.80 34.20 33.10
CA VAL A 526 6.75 33.47 33.85
C VAL A 526 5.99 32.49 32.96
N GLY A 527 5.63 32.89 31.73
CA GLY A 527 4.94 32.00 30.78
C GLY A 527 5.76 30.77 30.38
N VAL A 528 7.07 30.93 30.16
CA VAL A 528 7.97 29.80 29.87
C VAL A 528 8.14 28.88 31.09
N VAL A 529 8.28 29.44 32.31
CA VAL A 529 8.29 28.64 33.54
C VAL A 529 6.96 27.88 33.73
N PHE A 530 5.82 28.50 33.39
CA PHE A 530 4.51 27.85 33.47
C PHE A 530 4.32 26.74 32.42
N ALA A 531 5.04 26.77 31.30
CA ALA A 531 5.06 25.67 30.33
C ALA A 531 5.94 24.48 30.79
N LEU A 532 7.06 24.75 31.47
CA LEU A 532 8.07 23.75 31.82
C LEU A 532 7.93 23.16 33.24
N GLY A 533 7.39 23.93 34.19
CA GLY A 533 7.27 23.52 35.59
C GLY A 533 6.04 22.67 35.90
N PRO A 534 6.06 21.86 36.99
CA PRO A 534 4.87 21.19 37.50
C PRO A 534 3.79 22.19 37.99
N ALA A 535 2.61 21.68 38.36
CA ALA A 535 1.56 22.47 38.99
C ALA A 535 2.02 22.90 40.40
N GLY A 536 1.69 24.13 40.82
CA GLY A 536 2.01 24.63 42.17
C GLY A 536 3.48 25.01 42.42
N SER A 537 4.40 24.82 41.48
CA SER A 537 5.79 25.28 41.64
C SER A 537 5.94 26.76 41.27
N LEU A 538 5.64 27.65 42.23
CA LEU A 538 5.99 29.07 42.14
C LEU A 538 7.52 29.26 42.18
N PRO A 539 8.07 30.33 41.58
CA PRO A 539 9.51 30.61 41.60
C PRO A 539 10.02 31.00 43.01
N GLY A 540 10.35 30.01 43.84
CA GLY A 540 11.01 30.23 45.14
C GLY A 540 10.63 29.25 46.26
N THR A 541 9.58 28.43 46.09
CA THR A 541 9.14 27.50 47.14
C THR A 541 9.98 26.20 47.16
N PRO A 542 10.41 25.70 48.34
CA PRO A 542 11.09 24.42 48.46
C PRO A 542 10.13 23.25 48.19
N ALA A 543 10.62 22.20 47.51
CA ALA A 543 9.79 21.17 46.87
C ALA A 543 9.26 20.07 47.82
N THR A 544 9.17 20.30 49.13
CA THR A 544 9.07 19.26 50.16
C THR A 544 7.65 18.77 50.51
N SER A 545 6.59 19.34 49.93
CA SER A 545 5.18 18.98 50.23
C SER A 545 4.34 18.54 49.02
N ALA A 546 4.94 18.35 47.84
CA ALA A 546 4.21 18.07 46.60
C ALA A 546 3.69 16.61 46.51
N SER A 547 2.40 16.42 46.82
CA SER A 547 1.67 15.14 46.73
C SER A 547 1.94 14.39 45.40
N PRO A 548 2.07 13.04 45.40
CA PRO A 548 2.46 12.29 44.21
C PRO A 548 1.52 12.45 43.00
N SER A 549 0.23 12.67 43.23
CA SER A 549 -0.83 12.65 42.20
C SER A 549 -0.67 13.70 41.10
N GLY A 550 -0.23 14.92 41.43
CA GLY A 550 -0.14 16.05 40.49
C GLY A 550 0.90 15.89 39.37
N ARG A 551 1.80 14.90 39.45
CA ARG A 551 2.90 14.73 38.48
C ARG A 551 2.52 13.97 37.21
N GLY A 552 1.38 13.28 37.17
CA GLY A 552 1.01 12.38 36.06
C GLY A 552 0.45 13.08 34.80
N ALA A 553 -0.40 14.08 34.96
CA ALA A 553 -1.34 14.50 33.90
C ALA A 553 -0.72 15.19 32.67
N ARG A 554 0.41 15.91 32.83
CA ARG A 554 0.94 16.80 31.78
C ARG A 554 1.79 16.11 30.72
N ARG A 555 2.51 15.04 31.08
CA ARG A 555 3.35 14.26 30.14
C ARG A 555 2.56 13.66 28.96
N PRO A 556 1.42 12.96 29.15
CA PRO A 556 0.69 12.36 28.03
C PRO A 556 0.09 13.41 27.08
N ALA A 557 -0.28 14.60 27.58
CA ALA A 557 -0.87 15.65 26.75
C ALA A 557 0.16 16.24 25.74
N LEU A 558 1.36 16.60 26.23
CA LEU A 558 2.44 17.07 25.36
C LEU A 558 2.91 15.96 24.39
N ALA A 559 3.03 14.72 24.88
CA ALA A 559 3.39 13.57 24.04
C ALA A 559 2.36 13.34 22.92
N GLY A 560 1.06 13.46 23.20
CA GLY A 560 0.01 13.34 22.19
C GLY A 560 0.10 14.40 21.09
N ALA A 561 0.41 15.66 21.44
CA ALA A 561 0.62 16.73 20.45
C ALA A 561 1.90 16.49 19.62
N ALA A 562 3.00 16.07 20.24
CA ALA A 562 4.24 15.72 19.53
C ALA A 562 4.07 14.52 18.59
N LEU A 563 3.31 13.49 19.00
CA LEU A 563 2.96 12.34 18.17
C LEU A 563 2.06 12.73 16.98
N ALA A 564 1.10 13.63 17.17
CA ALA A 564 0.27 14.12 16.08
C ALA A 564 1.08 14.92 15.04
N VAL A 565 2.03 15.75 15.48
CA VAL A 565 3.00 16.41 14.58
C VAL A 565 3.91 15.39 13.90
N THR A 566 4.39 14.38 14.63
CA THR A 566 5.23 13.29 14.08
C THR A 566 4.52 12.58 12.93
N GLY A 567 3.25 12.19 13.13
CA GLY A 567 2.43 11.54 12.10
C GLY A 567 2.18 12.43 10.89
N LEU A 568 1.86 13.71 11.10
CA LEU A 568 1.68 14.69 10.01
C LEU A 568 2.95 14.82 9.15
N VAL A 569 4.10 15.06 9.78
CA VAL A 569 5.36 15.30 9.08
C VAL A 569 5.82 14.03 8.35
N ALA A 570 5.66 12.85 8.95
CA ALA A 570 5.92 11.57 8.31
C ALA A 570 5.03 11.37 7.06
N ALA A 571 3.72 11.58 7.19
CA ALA A 571 2.78 11.45 6.08
C ALA A 571 3.09 12.42 4.92
N THR A 572 3.42 13.68 5.20
CA THR A 572 3.79 14.63 4.14
C THR A 572 5.18 14.38 3.54
N THR A 573 6.10 13.76 4.29
CA THR A 573 7.39 13.31 3.75
C THR A 573 7.18 12.19 2.73
N ILE A 574 6.34 11.20 3.06
CA ILE A 574 6.00 10.08 2.17
C ILE A 574 5.24 10.59 0.93
N ALA A 575 4.26 11.50 1.11
CA ALA A 575 3.54 12.11 -0.01
C ALA A 575 4.48 12.82 -0.98
N GLY A 576 5.38 13.68 -0.47
CA GLY A 576 6.39 14.35 -1.29
C GLY A 576 7.38 13.38 -1.95
N GLY A 577 7.65 12.22 -1.35
CA GLY A 577 8.44 11.15 -1.96
C GLY A 577 7.78 10.58 -3.21
N ILE A 578 6.47 10.29 -3.12
CA ILE A 578 5.67 9.81 -4.26
C ILE A 578 5.59 10.89 -5.36
N ASP A 579 5.29 12.14 -5.00
CA ASP A 579 5.27 13.26 -5.96
C ASP A 579 6.62 13.41 -6.68
N GLN A 580 7.73 13.37 -5.93
CA GLN A 580 9.07 13.49 -6.50
C GLN A 580 9.46 12.28 -7.36
N LEU A 581 9.04 11.07 -7.01
CA LEU A 581 9.23 9.88 -7.84
C LEU A 581 8.48 9.99 -9.18
N VAL A 582 7.22 10.43 -9.16
CA VAL A 582 6.39 10.54 -10.37
C VAL A 582 6.86 11.69 -11.28
N ALA A 583 7.32 12.80 -10.69
CA ALA A 583 7.73 14.00 -11.43
C ALA A 583 9.12 13.92 -12.08
N ASN A 584 10.00 12.98 -11.69
CA ASN A 584 11.40 12.91 -12.14
C ASN A 584 11.71 11.52 -12.75
N PRO A 585 11.48 11.31 -14.06
CA PRO A 585 11.49 9.98 -14.69
C PRO A 585 12.79 9.19 -14.59
N GLU A 586 13.93 9.86 -14.42
CA GLU A 586 15.21 9.23 -14.15
C GLU A 586 15.18 8.37 -12.88
N ARG A 587 14.34 8.71 -11.88
CA ARG A 587 14.19 7.93 -10.63
C ARG A 587 13.56 6.55 -10.80
N TYR A 588 13.00 6.27 -11.98
CA TYR A 588 12.50 4.96 -12.39
C TYR A 588 13.08 4.51 -13.75
N GLY A 589 14.28 4.97 -14.09
CA GLY A 589 15.08 4.47 -15.22
C GLY A 589 14.83 5.16 -16.57
N TRP A 590 13.85 6.05 -16.69
CA TRP A 590 13.58 6.82 -17.91
C TRP A 590 14.46 8.08 -17.99
N ARG A 591 15.78 7.90 -17.97
CA ARG A 591 16.75 8.99 -18.04
C ARG A 591 16.94 9.49 -19.48
N GLY A 592 16.79 10.79 -19.69
CA GLY A 592 17.09 11.50 -20.95
C GLY A 592 16.12 11.26 -22.11
N ALA A 593 15.53 10.06 -22.22
CA ALA A 593 14.60 9.70 -23.29
C ALA A 593 13.17 10.19 -23.05
N ASP A 594 12.48 10.53 -24.13
CA ASP A 594 11.10 11.05 -24.15
C ASP A 594 10.10 10.06 -24.77
N LEU A 595 10.58 9.19 -25.66
CA LEU A 595 9.83 8.09 -26.27
C LEU A 595 10.77 6.90 -26.58
N GLN A 596 10.19 5.71 -26.66
CA GLN A 596 10.79 4.49 -27.16
C GLN A 596 10.28 4.24 -28.58
N VAL A 597 11.16 3.71 -29.44
CA VAL A 597 10.80 3.01 -30.66
C VAL A 597 11.02 1.52 -30.43
N VAL A 598 10.03 0.71 -30.74
CA VAL A 598 10.07 -0.76 -30.65
C VAL A 598 10.44 -1.33 -32.04
N ASP A 599 11.07 -2.52 -32.07
CA ASP A 599 11.48 -3.22 -33.30
C ASP A 599 12.40 -2.39 -34.21
N VAL A 600 13.63 -2.12 -33.74
CA VAL A 600 14.57 -1.19 -34.41
C VAL A 600 15.69 -1.90 -35.17
N HIS A 601 15.54 -1.87 -36.50
CA HIS A 601 16.53 -2.30 -37.49
C HIS A 601 17.42 -1.15 -37.97
N PRO A 602 18.58 -1.41 -38.63
CA PRO A 602 19.55 -0.36 -38.99
C PRO A 602 18.99 0.78 -39.88
N GLU A 603 18.02 0.49 -40.75
CA GLU A 603 17.35 1.52 -41.57
C GLU A 603 16.50 2.47 -40.72
N VAL A 604 15.72 1.92 -39.78
CA VAL A 604 14.94 2.65 -38.78
C VAL A 604 15.86 3.51 -37.92
N GLU A 605 16.96 2.93 -37.45
CA GLU A 605 17.98 3.59 -36.63
C GLU A 605 18.65 4.76 -37.37
N ALA A 606 19.01 4.58 -38.65
CA ALA A 606 19.58 5.62 -39.49
C ALA A 606 18.58 6.77 -39.71
N ARG A 607 17.30 6.45 -39.96
CA ARG A 607 16.25 7.45 -40.16
C ARG A 607 15.93 8.22 -38.87
N LEU A 608 15.92 7.55 -37.72
CA LEU A 608 15.77 8.20 -36.40
C LEU A 608 16.90 9.18 -36.10
N ARG A 609 18.13 8.93 -36.56
CA ARG A 609 19.25 9.88 -36.44
C ARG A 609 19.18 11.04 -37.44
N ALA A 610 18.36 10.92 -38.48
CA ALA A 610 18.16 11.94 -39.52
C ALA A 610 16.93 12.84 -39.27
N ASP A 611 15.93 12.40 -38.50
CA ASP A 611 14.73 13.20 -38.21
C ASP A 611 15.09 14.50 -37.43
N PRO A 612 14.73 15.70 -37.93
CA PRO A 612 15.03 16.97 -37.27
C PRO A 612 14.32 17.16 -35.92
N HIS A 613 13.28 16.40 -35.61
CA HIS A 613 12.60 16.37 -34.32
C HIS A 613 13.33 15.52 -33.27
N VAL A 614 14.41 14.84 -33.63
CA VAL A 614 15.19 13.97 -32.73
C VAL A 614 16.51 14.65 -32.30
N ALA A 615 16.77 14.65 -30.99
CA ALA A 615 18.01 15.17 -30.39
C ALA A 615 19.08 14.10 -30.17
N GLU A 616 18.66 12.89 -29.79
CA GLU A 616 19.54 11.78 -29.42
C GLU A 616 18.81 10.44 -29.60
N VAL A 617 19.55 9.40 -30.02
CA VAL A 617 19.07 8.02 -30.19
C VAL A 617 20.10 7.08 -29.59
N ARG A 618 19.71 6.25 -28.61
CA ARG A 618 20.47 5.06 -28.20
C ARG A 618 19.64 3.82 -28.49
N VAL A 619 20.15 2.92 -29.34
CA VAL A 619 19.60 1.58 -29.47
C VAL A 619 19.99 0.76 -28.24
N LEU A 620 19.02 -0.01 -27.76
CA LEU A 620 19.08 -0.88 -26.61
C LEU A 620 18.64 -2.27 -27.05
N ALA A 621 19.55 -3.23 -26.92
CA ALA A 621 19.29 -4.65 -27.05
C ALA A 621 18.79 -5.21 -25.71
N GLN A 622 17.85 -6.14 -25.75
CA GLN A 622 17.28 -6.84 -24.60
C GLN A 622 17.26 -8.35 -24.85
N SER A 623 17.70 -9.15 -23.87
CA SER A 623 17.71 -10.61 -23.89
C SER A 623 17.57 -11.13 -22.44
N THR A 624 17.42 -12.44 -22.23
CA THR A 624 17.60 -13.03 -20.89
C THR A 624 19.00 -13.62 -20.70
N VAL A 625 19.47 -13.61 -19.45
CA VAL A 625 20.71 -14.26 -19.01
C VAL A 625 20.48 -15.02 -17.71
N LEU A 626 21.32 -16.01 -17.41
CA LEU A 626 21.34 -16.68 -16.10
C LEU A 626 22.48 -16.11 -15.27
N ALA A 627 22.19 -15.44 -14.15
CA ALA A 627 23.19 -14.79 -13.29
C ALA A 627 23.05 -15.15 -11.80
N GLY A 628 24.17 -15.26 -11.09
CA GLY A 628 24.24 -15.62 -9.67
C GLY A 628 25.67 -15.98 -9.25
N GLN A 629 25.84 -16.68 -8.12
CA GLN A 629 27.14 -17.24 -7.71
C GLN A 629 27.32 -18.72 -8.10
N ASP A 630 26.22 -19.46 -8.28
CA ASP A 630 26.24 -20.91 -8.62
C ASP A 630 26.01 -21.20 -10.12
N CYS A 631 25.89 -20.18 -10.97
CA CYS A 631 25.60 -20.38 -12.39
C CYS A 631 26.72 -21.14 -13.11
N GLY A 632 26.35 -22.18 -13.87
CA GLY A 632 27.28 -23.00 -14.64
C GLY A 632 28.01 -24.10 -13.87
N THR A 633 27.81 -24.25 -12.54
CA THR A 633 28.22 -25.49 -11.87
C THR A 633 27.27 -26.63 -12.25
N PRO A 634 27.76 -27.75 -12.81
CA PRO A 634 26.89 -28.90 -13.08
C PRO A 634 26.48 -29.54 -11.74
N ARG A 635 25.21 -29.39 -11.37
CA ARG A 635 24.65 -30.13 -10.23
C ARG A 635 24.75 -31.62 -10.52
N THR A 636 25.61 -32.31 -9.78
CA THR A 636 25.64 -33.77 -9.77
C THR A 636 24.43 -34.30 -9.01
N GLU A 637 23.31 -34.40 -9.72
CA GLU A 637 22.24 -35.31 -9.31
C GLU A 637 22.82 -36.75 -9.18
N PRO A 638 22.35 -37.56 -8.22
CA PRO A 638 22.85 -38.91 -8.04
C PRO A 638 22.48 -39.78 -9.25
N ARG A 639 23.47 -40.03 -10.12
CA ARG A 639 23.32 -40.86 -11.32
C ARG A 639 22.84 -42.27 -10.99
N HIS A 640 21.57 -42.57 -11.26
CA HIS A 640 21.21 -43.90 -11.74
C HIS A 640 21.56 -44.00 -13.23
N ALA A 641 22.13 -45.13 -13.63
CA ALA A 641 22.84 -45.25 -14.90
C ALA A 641 21.94 -45.67 -16.07
N ALA A 642 22.20 -45.08 -17.24
CA ALA A 642 21.79 -45.56 -18.56
C ALA A 642 22.95 -45.34 -19.56
N ALA A 643 23.02 -46.15 -20.60
CA ALA A 643 24.24 -46.34 -21.40
C ALA A 643 24.38 -45.41 -22.63
N SER A 644 25.62 -45.35 -23.13
CA SER A 644 26.03 -44.91 -24.48
C SER A 644 25.30 -45.70 -25.59
N ALA A 645 25.28 -45.35 -26.89
CA ALA A 645 25.92 -44.34 -27.78
C ALA A 645 25.08 -44.30 -29.11
N PRO A 646 25.55 -43.87 -30.32
CA PRO A 646 26.68 -43.02 -30.73
C PRO A 646 26.30 -41.91 -31.76
N THR A 647 27.32 -41.31 -32.39
CA THR A 647 27.31 -40.19 -33.36
C THR A 647 26.82 -40.47 -34.80
N ALA A 648 26.38 -39.41 -35.50
CA ALA A 648 26.46 -39.22 -36.96
C ALA A 648 26.75 -37.73 -37.29
N ALA A 649 27.22 -37.39 -38.51
CA ALA A 649 27.80 -36.07 -38.82
C ALA A 649 27.63 -35.58 -40.29
N SER A 650 28.03 -34.32 -40.54
CA SER A 650 28.14 -33.59 -41.84
C SER A 650 26.79 -33.11 -42.46
N ALA A 651 26.55 -31.88 -42.96
CA ALA A 651 27.31 -30.74 -43.56
C ALA A 651 26.99 -30.56 -45.10
N PRO A 652 27.50 -29.54 -45.84
CA PRO A 652 26.76 -28.26 -46.02
C PRO A 652 26.73 -27.63 -47.45
N THR A 653 25.76 -26.74 -47.75
CA THR A 653 25.77 -25.61 -48.75
C THR A 653 24.49 -24.76 -48.55
N ALA A 654 24.33 -23.44 -48.77
CA ALA A 654 25.05 -22.30 -49.39
C ALA A 654 24.51 -21.83 -50.77
N ALA A 655 23.88 -20.62 -50.85
CA ALA A 655 23.95 -19.65 -51.97
C ALA A 655 23.00 -18.41 -51.85
N SER A 656 23.56 -17.21 -52.09
CA SER A 656 23.02 -16.01 -52.79
C SER A 656 21.77 -15.19 -52.33
N ALA A 657 21.92 -13.86 -52.45
CA ALA A 657 20.89 -12.79 -52.42
C ALA A 657 20.62 -12.28 -53.88
N PRO A 658 19.99 -11.10 -54.22
CA PRO A 658 19.80 -9.85 -53.46
C PRO A 658 18.45 -9.06 -53.64
N ASP A 659 18.41 -7.86 -53.04
CA ASP A 659 17.64 -6.61 -53.36
C ASP A 659 16.10 -6.54 -53.43
N ALA A 660 15.51 -5.79 -52.49
CA ALA A 660 14.60 -4.64 -52.75
C ALA A 660 14.31 -3.82 -51.45
N THR A 661 14.08 -2.50 -51.57
CA THR A 661 13.93 -1.54 -50.44
C THR A 661 12.48 -1.39 -49.88
N PRO A 662 12.27 -1.12 -48.56
CA PRO A 662 10.95 -1.09 -47.90
C PRO A 662 10.34 0.31 -47.63
N SER A 663 9.09 0.36 -47.10
CA SER A 663 8.40 1.58 -46.62
C SER A 663 7.22 1.32 -45.62
N SER A 664 7.31 1.73 -44.34
CA SER A 664 6.30 1.70 -43.22
C SER A 664 5.79 0.32 -42.69
N ALA A 665 5.41 0.05 -41.40
CA ALA A 665 5.18 0.78 -40.13
C ALA A 665 3.72 1.30 -39.86
N SER A 666 3.26 1.78 -38.68
CA SER A 666 3.88 2.38 -37.46
C SER A 666 2.94 2.68 -36.26
N ALA A 667 3.33 2.40 -34.99
CA ALA A 667 3.01 3.09 -33.69
C ALA A 667 1.97 2.54 -32.65
N SER A 668 2.41 2.23 -31.42
CA SER A 668 1.67 1.41 -30.43
C SER A 668 0.92 2.15 -29.30
N THR A 669 -0.30 1.68 -28.99
CA THR A 669 -0.83 1.59 -27.61
C THR A 669 -0.23 0.31 -27.00
N PRO A 670 0.02 0.23 -25.67
CA PRO A 670 0.59 -0.97 -25.06
C PRO A 670 -0.27 -2.21 -25.29
N THR A 671 0.35 -3.20 -25.92
CA THR A 671 -0.19 -4.53 -26.26
C THR A 671 0.97 -5.55 -26.17
N PRO A 672 0.80 -6.86 -26.39
CA PRO A 672 1.93 -7.77 -26.24
C PRO A 672 2.91 -7.60 -27.40
N THR A 673 4.01 -6.91 -27.13
CA THR A 673 5.22 -7.04 -27.93
C THR A 673 5.78 -8.46 -27.75
N PRO A 674 6.66 -8.96 -28.64
CA PRO A 674 7.37 -10.21 -28.42
C PRO A 674 8.21 -10.24 -27.13
N ALA A 675 8.58 -9.08 -26.55
CA ALA A 675 9.12 -9.02 -25.19
C ALA A 675 8.17 -9.60 -24.12
N THR A 676 6.86 -9.66 -24.38
CA THR A 676 5.87 -10.35 -23.53
C THR A 676 5.78 -11.85 -23.79
N ALA A 677 6.27 -12.33 -24.95
CA ALA A 677 6.54 -13.74 -25.20
C ALA A 677 7.86 -14.18 -24.53
N LEU A 678 8.92 -13.37 -24.60
CA LEU A 678 10.14 -13.60 -23.82
C LEU A 678 9.85 -13.60 -22.30
N ALA A 679 9.05 -12.64 -21.80
CA ALA A 679 8.67 -12.59 -20.38
C ALA A 679 7.78 -13.77 -19.95
N SER A 680 6.99 -14.34 -20.86
CA SER A 680 6.15 -15.52 -20.54
C SER A 680 6.94 -16.83 -20.63
N ALA A 681 7.97 -16.91 -21.48
CA ALA A 681 8.98 -17.95 -21.46
C ALA A 681 9.82 -17.89 -20.16
N SER A 682 10.37 -16.73 -19.80
CA SER A 682 11.17 -16.56 -18.57
C SER A 682 10.35 -16.82 -17.30
N ALA A 683 9.06 -16.43 -17.27
CA ALA A 683 8.15 -16.78 -16.18
C ALA A 683 8.06 -18.30 -15.97
N SER A 684 7.83 -19.07 -17.04
CA SER A 684 7.76 -20.54 -16.95
C SER A 684 9.09 -21.20 -16.54
N ALA A 685 10.23 -20.71 -17.05
CA ALA A 685 11.56 -21.17 -16.65
C ALA A 685 11.89 -20.83 -15.18
N SER A 686 11.47 -19.64 -14.70
CA SER A 686 11.67 -19.20 -13.31
C SER A 686 10.92 -20.05 -12.27
N ALA A 687 9.95 -20.87 -12.70
CA ALA A 687 9.30 -21.85 -11.85
C ALA A 687 10.20 -23.05 -11.55
N ALA A 688 10.97 -23.52 -12.53
CA ALA A 688 11.95 -24.59 -12.34
C ALA A 688 13.19 -24.08 -11.56
N ALA A 689 13.61 -22.83 -11.78
CA ALA A 689 14.78 -22.24 -11.14
C ALA A 689 14.66 -22.06 -9.61
N ARG A 690 13.45 -22.11 -9.03
CA ARG A 690 13.20 -21.92 -7.59
C ARG A 690 13.76 -23.02 -6.66
N ALA A 691 14.42 -24.05 -7.21
CA ALA A 691 15.08 -25.12 -6.47
C ALA A 691 16.43 -24.71 -5.84
N GLY A 692 16.40 -23.74 -4.91
CA GLY A 692 17.45 -23.53 -3.88
C GLY A 692 18.87 -23.32 -4.39
N GLY A 693 19.10 -22.40 -5.33
CA GLY A 693 20.43 -21.94 -5.73
C GLY A 693 20.42 -20.44 -6.00
N THR A 694 21.58 -19.78 -6.03
CA THR A 694 21.68 -18.34 -6.29
C THR A 694 21.53 -17.96 -7.76
N CYS A 695 21.62 -18.94 -8.68
CA CYS A 695 21.50 -18.71 -10.12
C CYS A 695 20.04 -18.42 -10.50
N ARG A 696 19.78 -17.24 -11.08
CA ARG A 696 18.45 -16.75 -11.48
C ARG A 696 18.46 -16.28 -12.93
N GLU A 697 17.33 -16.45 -13.62
CA GLU A 697 17.12 -15.84 -14.92
C GLU A 697 16.73 -14.37 -14.74
N LEU A 698 17.41 -13.47 -15.45
CA LEU A 698 17.25 -12.01 -15.38
C LEU A 698 17.19 -11.42 -16.79
N THR A 699 16.45 -10.33 -16.96
CA THR A 699 16.52 -9.54 -18.19
C THR A 699 17.82 -8.74 -18.23
N ALA A 700 18.60 -8.97 -19.28
CA ALA A 700 19.80 -8.22 -19.59
C ALA A 700 19.54 -7.20 -20.70
N TYR A 701 19.96 -5.98 -20.44
CA TYR A 701 19.98 -4.88 -21.40
C TYR A 701 21.42 -4.62 -21.84
N SER A 702 21.61 -4.19 -23.09
CA SER A 702 22.87 -3.65 -23.59
C SER A 702 22.61 -2.48 -24.53
N PHE A 703 23.22 -1.33 -24.28
CA PHE A 703 23.21 -0.24 -25.25
C PHE A 703 24.25 -0.47 -26.34
N ASP A 704 23.89 -0.14 -27.57
CA ASP A 704 24.84 -0.03 -28.68
C ASP A 704 25.99 0.93 -28.33
N ALA A 705 27.15 0.69 -28.94
CA ALA A 705 28.32 1.54 -28.79
C ALA A 705 28.01 2.99 -29.23
N PRO A 706 28.53 4.02 -28.54
CA PRO A 706 28.32 5.41 -28.94
C PRO A 706 28.81 5.65 -30.37
N ALA A 707 27.95 6.18 -31.24
CA ALA A 707 28.26 6.37 -32.65
C ALA A 707 29.52 7.24 -32.85
N THR A 708 30.60 6.63 -33.34
CA THR A 708 31.87 7.31 -33.64
C THR A 708 31.79 8.00 -35.00
N GLY A 709 31.30 9.24 -35.01
CA GLY A 709 31.18 10.07 -36.21
C GLY A 709 30.70 11.49 -35.90
N PRO A 710 30.40 12.31 -36.93
CA PRO A 710 29.95 13.69 -36.75
C PRO A 710 28.56 13.82 -36.06
N ALA A 711 27.81 12.72 -35.95
CA ALA A 711 26.56 12.63 -35.19
C ALA A 711 26.78 12.53 -33.66
N ALA A 712 27.72 13.33 -33.12
CA ALA A 712 27.93 13.42 -31.68
C ALA A 712 26.66 13.95 -30.96
N PRO A 713 26.33 13.45 -29.76
CA PRO A 713 25.07 13.78 -29.10
C PRO A 713 24.97 15.28 -28.80
N LYS A 714 23.89 15.91 -29.29
CA LYS A 714 23.62 17.36 -29.16
C LYS A 714 23.26 17.81 -27.73
N ARG A 715 23.27 16.89 -26.74
CA ARG A 715 22.94 17.14 -25.33
C ARG A 715 24.16 17.06 -24.42
N ALA A 716 24.16 17.88 -23.38
CA ALA A 716 25.15 17.84 -22.31
C ALA A 716 25.17 16.46 -21.61
N ALA A 717 26.37 16.00 -21.24
CA ALA A 717 26.62 14.61 -20.83
C ALA A 717 25.73 14.06 -19.70
N ALA A 718 25.25 14.93 -18.80
CA ALA A 718 24.34 14.56 -17.70
C ALA A 718 22.94 14.15 -18.18
N ASN A 719 22.45 14.75 -19.27
CA ASN A 719 21.08 14.63 -19.78
C ASN A 719 20.98 13.75 -21.06
N ARG A 720 22.00 12.91 -21.26
CA ARG A 720 22.00 11.84 -22.27
C ARG A 720 21.12 10.67 -21.83
N ILE A 721 20.70 9.88 -22.81
CA ILE A 721 19.96 8.64 -22.61
C ILE A 721 20.89 7.61 -21.95
N GLY A 722 20.36 6.81 -21.01
CA GLY A 722 21.14 5.78 -20.34
C GLY A 722 20.45 5.23 -19.09
N TRP A 723 21.19 4.52 -18.25
CA TRP A 723 20.73 4.13 -16.93
C TRP A 723 20.90 5.26 -15.91
N THR A 724 20.07 5.24 -14.87
CA THR A 724 20.26 6.08 -13.67
C THR A 724 21.15 5.32 -12.70
N MET A 725 22.46 5.55 -12.81
CA MET A 725 23.45 4.98 -11.89
C MET A 725 23.34 5.65 -10.52
N LEU A 726 23.25 4.85 -9.45
CA LEU A 726 23.32 5.31 -8.06
C LEU A 726 24.72 5.11 -7.46
N ALA A 727 25.42 4.06 -7.88
CA ALA A 727 26.82 3.82 -7.56
C ALA A 727 27.59 3.33 -8.80
N GLY A 728 28.88 3.63 -8.87
CA GLY A 728 29.74 3.20 -9.98
C GLY A 728 29.40 3.84 -11.33
N HIS A 729 29.48 3.09 -12.42
CA HIS A 729 29.25 3.57 -13.80
C HIS A 729 28.60 2.52 -14.72
N GLU A 730 28.06 2.96 -15.87
CA GLU A 730 27.69 2.04 -16.97
C GLU A 730 28.92 1.22 -17.41
N PRO A 731 28.78 -0.09 -17.69
CA PRO A 731 29.88 -0.94 -18.16
C PRO A 731 30.34 -0.56 -19.57
N ARG A 732 31.60 -0.83 -19.88
CA ARG A 732 32.31 -0.38 -21.09
C ARG A 732 33.12 -1.48 -21.78
N ARG A 733 33.50 -2.55 -21.07
CA ARG A 733 34.35 -3.66 -21.54
C ARG A 733 33.72 -4.99 -21.12
N ALA A 734 33.87 -6.03 -21.94
CA ALA A 734 33.14 -7.31 -21.82
C ALA A 734 33.16 -8.01 -20.44
N GLY A 735 34.19 -7.78 -19.62
CA GLY A 735 34.28 -8.30 -18.24
C GLY A 735 33.55 -7.47 -17.16
N GLU A 736 32.73 -6.50 -17.55
CA GLU A 736 31.96 -5.62 -16.64
C GLU A 736 30.46 -5.86 -16.76
N ILE A 737 29.75 -5.68 -15.64
CA ILE A 737 28.29 -5.66 -15.56
C ILE A 737 27.85 -4.55 -14.59
N ALA A 738 26.65 -4.00 -14.77
CA ALA A 738 25.97 -3.22 -13.74
C ALA A 738 24.63 -3.87 -13.38
N LEU A 739 24.27 -3.84 -12.10
CA LEU A 739 23.07 -4.51 -11.58
C LEU A 739 21.93 -3.51 -11.31
N GLY A 740 20.69 -3.92 -11.56
CA GLY A 740 19.50 -3.25 -11.03
C GLY A 740 19.48 -3.32 -9.51
N LEU A 741 18.87 -2.34 -8.81
CA LEU A 741 18.89 -2.32 -7.33
C LEU A 741 18.43 -3.64 -6.70
N ARG A 742 17.25 -4.14 -7.09
CA ARG A 742 16.74 -5.39 -6.49
C ARG A 742 17.59 -6.58 -6.89
N THR A 743 18.14 -6.62 -8.10
CA THR A 743 19.13 -7.65 -8.49
C THR A 743 20.39 -7.61 -7.63
N ALA A 744 20.89 -6.42 -7.26
CA ALA A 744 22.04 -6.27 -6.37
C ALA A 744 21.71 -6.73 -4.94
N ASP A 745 20.56 -6.31 -4.40
CA ASP A 745 20.10 -6.68 -3.06
C ASP A 745 19.75 -8.19 -2.95
N ASP A 746 19.01 -8.75 -3.92
CA ASP A 746 18.60 -10.17 -3.97
C ASP A 746 19.79 -11.13 -4.13
N LEU A 747 20.90 -10.70 -4.75
CA LEU A 747 22.14 -11.47 -4.88
C LEU A 747 23.17 -11.15 -3.79
N GLY A 748 22.97 -10.08 -3.02
CA GLY A 748 23.92 -9.59 -2.01
C GLY A 748 25.23 -9.04 -2.58
N LEU A 749 25.20 -8.42 -3.78
CA LEU A 749 26.39 -7.99 -4.52
C LEU A 749 26.50 -6.46 -4.64
N GLY A 750 27.64 -5.92 -4.24
CA GLY A 750 28.00 -4.50 -4.36
C GLY A 750 28.92 -4.19 -5.54
N VAL A 751 29.27 -2.91 -5.69
CA VAL A 751 30.25 -2.45 -6.69
C VAL A 751 31.66 -2.90 -6.28
N GLY A 752 32.31 -3.67 -7.14
CA GLY A 752 33.60 -4.33 -6.91
C GLY A 752 33.50 -5.85 -6.84
N ASP A 753 32.31 -6.41 -6.57
CA ASP A 753 32.10 -7.86 -6.48
C ASP A 753 32.07 -8.54 -7.86
N VAL A 754 32.07 -9.87 -7.86
CA VAL A 754 32.02 -10.70 -9.07
C VAL A 754 30.77 -11.56 -9.09
N VAL A 755 30.01 -11.48 -10.18
CA VAL A 755 28.88 -12.36 -10.48
C VAL A 755 29.29 -13.36 -11.57
N ILE A 756 28.69 -14.54 -11.57
CA ILE A 756 28.82 -15.52 -12.65
C ILE A 756 27.57 -15.44 -13.53
N VAL A 757 27.76 -15.26 -14.83
CA VAL A 757 26.71 -15.30 -15.85
C VAL A 757 26.93 -16.52 -16.74
N ALA A 758 25.95 -17.41 -16.85
CA ALA A 758 26.03 -18.56 -17.74
C ALA A 758 25.54 -18.19 -19.14
N ALA A 759 26.41 -18.36 -20.13
CA ALA A 759 26.11 -18.19 -21.56
C ALA A 759 25.12 -19.24 -22.09
N ARG A 760 24.60 -19.06 -23.31
CA ARG A 760 23.72 -20.05 -23.97
C ARG A 760 24.42 -21.41 -24.18
N SER A 761 25.75 -21.43 -24.24
CA SER A 761 26.59 -22.64 -24.27
C SER A 761 26.66 -23.39 -22.93
N GLY A 762 26.17 -22.80 -21.84
CA GLY A 762 26.35 -23.28 -20.47
C GLY A 762 27.66 -22.80 -19.81
N GLU A 763 28.51 -22.06 -20.52
CA GLU A 763 29.83 -21.65 -20.03
C GLU A 763 29.74 -20.49 -19.00
N PRO A 764 30.31 -20.65 -17.78
CA PRO A 764 30.26 -19.65 -16.72
C PRO A 764 31.25 -18.49 -16.94
N HIS A 765 30.74 -17.33 -17.32
CA HIS A 765 31.50 -16.09 -17.48
C HIS A 765 31.53 -15.29 -16.17
N ARG A 766 32.71 -14.85 -15.73
CA ARG A 766 32.88 -14.08 -14.49
C ARG A 766 32.96 -12.59 -14.78
N LEU A 767 31.97 -11.82 -14.34
CA LEU A 767 31.85 -10.38 -14.61
C LEU A 767 31.99 -9.56 -13.33
N THR A 768 32.73 -8.45 -13.38
CA THR A 768 32.88 -7.51 -12.27
C THR A 768 31.71 -6.52 -12.24
N VAL A 769 31.05 -6.40 -11.09
CA VAL A 769 30.00 -5.40 -10.86
C VAL A 769 30.64 -4.02 -10.77
N VAL A 770 30.50 -3.18 -11.80
CA VAL A 770 31.08 -1.82 -11.84
C VAL A 770 30.08 -0.70 -11.56
N GLY A 771 28.82 -1.05 -11.32
CA GLY A 771 27.81 -0.09 -10.90
C GLY A 771 26.50 -0.73 -10.48
N THR A 772 25.69 0.03 -9.75
CA THR A 772 24.29 -0.30 -9.47
C THR A 772 23.40 0.89 -9.84
N GLY A 773 22.22 0.61 -10.39
CA GLY A 773 21.38 1.65 -10.96
C GLY A 773 19.99 1.17 -11.38
N ILE A 774 19.30 2.02 -12.12
CA ILE A 774 17.93 1.77 -12.60
C ILE A 774 17.91 1.91 -14.12
N GLY A 775 17.59 0.81 -14.80
CA GLY A 775 17.25 0.79 -16.21
C GLY A 775 15.75 1.03 -16.46
N PRO A 776 15.38 1.40 -17.69
CA PRO A 776 13.97 1.48 -18.09
C PRO A 776 13.38 0.06 -18.15
N VAL A 777 12.12 -0.09 -17.70
CA VAL A 777 11.36 -1.33 -17.84
C VAL A 777 10.63 -1.29 -19.17
N LEU A 778 11.07 -2.12 -20.13
CA LEU A 778 10.52 -2.17 -21.49
C LEU A 778 9.66 -3.42 -21.78
N GLY A 779 9.51 -4.30 -20.78
CA GLY A 779 8.70 -5.52 -20.83
C GLY A 779 7.93 -5.77 -19.53
N ASP A 780 7.56 -7.03 -19.28
CA ASP A 780 6.76 -7.40 -18.09
C ASP A 780 7.59 -7.64 -16.81
N ASP A 781 8.87 -7.31 -16.83
CA ASP A 781 9.78 -7.34 -15.68
C ASP A 781 9.36 -6.38 -14.55
N ARG A 782 9.87 -6.64 -13.35
CA ARG A 782 9.71 -5.73 -12.20
C ARG A 782 10.79 -4.66 -12.20
N LEU A 783 10.45 -3.45 -11.77
CA LEU A 783 11.42 -2.37 -11.65
C LEU A 783 12.57 -2.76 -10.70
N GLY A 784 13.81 -2.67 -11.19
CA GLY A 784 15.03 -3.06 -10.47
C GLY A 784 15.48 -4.51 -10.65
N ASP A 785 14.72 -5.38 -11.32
CA ASP A 785 15.06 -6.78 -11.61
C ASP A 785 15.63 -6.93 -13.04
N SER A 786 16.82 -6.37 -13.27
CA SER A 786 17.52 -6.45 -14.56
C SER A 786 19.02 -6.17 -14.42
N VAL A 787 19.80 -6.44 -15.47
CA VAL A 787 21.23 -6.10 -15.56
C VAL A 787 21.54 -5.28 -16.80
N LEU A 788 22.60 -4.48 -16.74
CA LEU A 788 23.20 -3.79 -17.88
C LEU A 788 24.54 -4.44 -18.20
N LEU A 789 24.70 -4.85 -19.47
CA LEU A 789 25.91 -5.39 -20.06
C LEU A 789 26.44 -4.43 -21.14
N PRO A 790 27.74 -4.49 -21.46
CA PRO A 790 28.30 -3.81 -22.63
C PRO A 790 27.98 -4.59 -23.92
N ALA A 791 27.88 -3.89 -25.06
CA ALA A 791 27.62 -4.53 -26.35
C ALA A 791 28.68 -5.57 -26.75
N ALA A 792 29.95 -5.35 -26.36
CA ALA A 792 31.00 -6.36 -26.50
C ALA A 792 30.78 -7.49 -25.49
N GLY A 793 30.38 -8.67 -25.97
CA GLY A 793 30.07 -9.85 -25.15
C GLY A 793 28.57 -10.06 -24.87
N PHE A 794 27.69 -9.13 -25.24
CA PHE A 794 26.25 -9.28 -25.00
C PHE A 794 25.66 -10.50 -25.73
N THR A 795 26.00 -10.66 -27.02
CA THR A 795 25.48 -11.75 -27.87
C THR A 795 25.91 -13.14 -27.40
N ASP A 796 27.08 -13.25 -26.78
CA ASP A 796 27.62 -14.53 -26.30
C ASP A 796 26.91 -14.99 -24.99
N LEU A 797 26.51 -14.02 -24.17
CA LEU A 797 25.77 -14.24 -22.92
C LEU A 797 24.24 -14.38 -23.13
N ALA A 798 23.71 -13.77 -24.20
CA ALA A 798 22.30 -13.77 -24.55
C ALA A 798 21.74 -15.19 -24.75
N ARG A 799 20.71 -15.55 -23.96
CA ARG A 799 20.03 -16.86 -24.10
C ARG A 799 18.94 -16.85 -25.16
N THR A 800 18.26 -15.72 -25.31
CA THR A 800 17.26 -15.44 -26.36
C THR A 800 17.86 -14.50 -27.40
N SER A 801 17.26 -14.44 -28.59
CA SER A 801 17.58 -13.39 -29.58
C SER A 801 17.51 -12.00 -28.96
N PRO A 802 18.46 -11.09 -29.28
CA PRO A 802 18.42 -9.70 -28.85
C PRO A 802 17.25 -8.89 -29.45
N TRP A 803 16.20 -8.65 -28.67
CA TRP A 803 15.16 -7.68 -29.02
C TRP A 803 15.76 -6.26 -29.08
N ARG A 804 15.56 -5.51 -30.17
CA ARG A 804 16.13 -4.15 -30.32
C ARG A 804 15.06 -3.08 -30.23
N SER A 805 15.32 -2.05 -29.43
CA SER A 805 14.47 -0.86 -29.29
C SER A 805 15.34 0.39 -29.21
N ALA A 806 14.92 1.50 -29.83
CA ALA A 806 15.63 2.77 -29.68
C ALA A 806 14.96 3.62 -28.61
N LEU A 807 15.74 4.06 -27.62
CA LEU A 807 15.34 5.17 -26.77
C LEU A 807 15.68 6.47 -27.49
N VAL A 808 14.70 7.39 -27.53
CA VAL A 808 14.75 8.61 -28.33
C VAL A 808 14.47 9.82 -27.45
N ALA A 809 15.31 10.83 -27.56
CA ALA A 809 15.13 12.12 -26.92
C ALA A 809 14.65 13.16 -27.95
N VAL A 810 13.63 13.93 -27.61
CA VAL A 810 13.02 14.90 -28.55
C VAL A 810 13.82 16.20 -28.60
N ALA A 811 13.83 16.84 -29.77
CA ALA A 811 14.47 18.13 -30.03
C ALA A 811 13.88 19.25 -29.17
N SER A 812 14.75 20.14 -28.67
CA SER A 812 14.35 21.27 -27.82
C SER A 812 13.39 22.21 -28.57
N GLY A 813 12.18 22.37 -28.01
CA GLY A 813 11.10 23.18 -28.61
C GLY A 813 10.07 22.37 -29.41
N VAL A 814 10.36 21.11 -29.74
CA VAL A 814 9.38 20.21 -30.38
C VAL A 814 8.58 19.50 -29.29
N SER A 815 7.25 19.42 -29.45
CA SER A 815 6.41 18.63 -28.53
C SER A 815 6.54 17.14 -28.81
N THR A 816 6.49 16.29 -27.77
CA THR A 816 6.57 14.83 -27.94
C THR A 816 5.48 14.27 -28.85
N ARG A 817 4.29 14.89 -28.89
CA ARG A 817 3.22 14.55 -29.83
C ARG A 817 3.56 14.90 -31.28
N ALA A 818 4.27 15.99 -31.54
CA ALA A 818 4.70 16.36 -32.89
C ALA A 818 5.81 15.44 -33.40
N ALA A 819 6.78 15.08 -32.55
CA ALA A 819 7.79 14.07 -32.88
C ALA A 819 7.18 12.67 -33.07
N ALA A 820 6.21 12.27 -32.24
CA ALA A 820 5.47 11.02 -32.44
C ALA A 820 4.64 11.00 -33.72
N ALA A 821 4.18 12.17 -34.21
CA ALA A 821 3.46 12.29 -35.47
C ALA A 821 4.39 12.28 -36.71
N SER A 822 5.62 12.82 -36.64
CA SER A 822 6.61 12.63 -37.73
C SER A 822 7.12 11.18 -37.77
N LEU A 823 7.30 10.58 -36.59
CA LEU A 823 7.55 9.14 -36.43
C LEU A 823 6.27 8.31 -36.47
N GLY A 824 5.20 8.84 -37.08
CA GLY A 824 4.01 8.11 -37.53
C GLY A 824 4.31 7.12 -38.67
N ASP A 825 5.60 6.86 -38.94
CA ASP A 825 6.11 5.71 -39.69
C ASP A 825 7.16 4.81 -38.92
N LEU A 826 7.12 4.71 -37.56
CA LEU A 826 7.75 3.65 -36.68
C LEU A 826 6.88 3.09 -35.51
N GLU A 827 7.18 1.96 -34.85
CA GLU A 827 6.44 1.53 -33.62
C GLU A 827 6.87 2.31 -32.36
N LEU A 828 5.97 3.06 -31.70
CA LEU A 828 6.30 4.03 -30.65
C LEU A 828 5.67 3.72 -29.28
N GLY A 829 6.49 3.54 -28.25
CA GLY A 829 6.10 3.59 -26.84
C GLY A 829 6.33 4.99 -26.26
N LEU A 830 5.29 5.72 -25.86
CA LEU A 830 5.48 6.98 -25.12
C LEU A 830 5.98 6.71 -23.69
N ARG A 831 6.89 7.56 -23.18
CA ARG A 831 7.40 7.47 -21.79
C ARG A 831 6.24 7.41 -20.78
N ALA A 832 6.16 6.30 -20.05
CA ALA A 832 5.18 6.05 -19.00
C ALA A 832 5.86 5.49 -17.75
N PRO A 833 5.30 5.73 -16.54
CA PRO A 833 5.81 5.11 -15.32
C PRO A 833 5.61 3.58 -15.35
N PRO A 834 6.61 2.77 -14.94
CA PRO A 834 6.46 1.32 -14.76
C PRO A 834 5.30 0.95 -13.83
N ALA A 835 4.80 -0.28 -13.93
CA ALA A 835 3.61 -0.73 -13.21
C ALA A 835 3.66 -0.42 -11.70
N GLU A 836 4.78 -0.70 -11.02
CA GLU A 836 4.98 -0.41 -9.61
C GLU A 836 4.84 1.09 -9.31
N VAL A 837 5.48 1.95 -10.10
CA VAL A 837 5.44 3.42 -9.94
C VAL A 837 4.04 3.96 -10.25
N ALA A 838 3.37 3.41 -11.27
CA ALA A 838 1.98 3.72 -11.60
C ALA A 838 1.02 3.28 -10.48
N ASN A 839 1.33 2.20 -9.76
CA ASN A 839 0.54 1.74 -8.61
C ASN A 839 0.72 2.68 -7.39
N LEU A 840 1.93 3.19 -7.14
CA LEU A 840 2.16 4.27 -6.15
C LEU A 840 1.47 5.57 -6.55
N ALA A 841 1.59 6.00 -7.80
CA ALA A 841 0.90 7.18 -8.34
C ALA A 841 -0.62 7.03 -8.26
N GLY A 842 -1.13 5.80 -8.42
CA GLY A 842 -2.54 5.42 -8.30
C GLY A 842 -3.11 5.55 -6.87
N ILE A 843 -2.26 5.67 -5.84
CA ILE A 843 -2.69 6.09 -4.49
C ILE A 843 -3.19 7.56 -4.52
N GLY A 844 -2.72 8.35 -5.50
CA GLY A 844 -3.27 9.65 -5.86
C GLY A 844 -3.26 10.64 -4.71
N ARG A 845 -4.40 11.32 -4.48
CA ARG A 845 -4.51 12.35 -3.43
C ARG A 845 -4.64 11.81 -2.01
N LEU A 846 -4.71 10.49 -1.80
CA LEU A 846 -4.89 9.89 -0.47
C LEU A 846 -3.79 10.26 0.55
N PRO A 847 -2.48 10.34 0.22
CA PRO A 847 -1.45 10.74 1.17
C PRO A 847 -1.59 12.20 1.61
N HIS A 848 -2.03 13.08 0.71
CA HIS A 848 -2.32 14.49 1.03
C HIS A 848 -3.61 14.64 1.85
N LEU A 849 -4.64 13.83 1.59
CA LEU A 849 -5.87 13.80 2.40
C LEU A 849 -5.58 13.26 3.81
N LEU A 850 -4.74 12.23 3.93
CA LEU A 850 -4.23 11.75 5.22
C LEU A 850 -3.41 12.84 5.92
N GLY A 851 -2.52 13.54 5.21
CA GLY A 851 -1.79 14.70 5.72
C GLY A 851 -2.73 15.80 6.22
N ALA A 852 -3.78 16.14 5.48
CA ALA A 852 -4.78 17.13 5.90
C ALA A 852 -5.58 16.68 7.13
N ALA A 853 -5.97 15.41 7.21
CA ALA A 853 -6.63 14.84 8.39
C ALA A 853 -5.72 14.85 9.63
N LEU A 854 -4.44 14.48 9.46
CA LEU A 854 -3.43 14.54 10.52
C LEU A 854 -3.07 15.98 10.91
N ALA A 855 -3.14 16.94 9.99
CA ALA A 855 -2.99 18.37 10.29
C ALA A 855 -4.13 18.90 11.15
N MET A 856 -5.38 18.54 10.82
CA MET A 856 -6.53 18.86 11.67
C MET A 856 -6.43 18.19 13.05
N LEU A 857 -5.96 16.93 13.12
CA LEU A 857 -5.75 16.21 14.38
C LEU A 857 -4.63 16.84 15.23
N ALA A 858 -3.51 17.24 14.61
CA ALA A 858 -2.40 17.91 15.28
C ALA A 858 -2.81 19.29 15.79
N LEU A 859 -3.55 20.06 15.00
CA LEU A 859 -4.12 21.34 15.40
C LEU A 859 -5.09 21.17 16.58
N ALA A 860 -5.97 20.17 16.53
CA ALA A 860 -6.88 19.84 17.62
C ALA A 860 -6.15 19.35 18.89
N ALA A 861 -5.06 18.60 18.75
CA ALA A 861 -4.23 18.15 19.87
C ALA A 861 -3.48 19.32 20.54
N VAL A 862 -2.85 20.20 19.77
CA VAL A 862 -2.22 21.44 20.28
C VAL A 862 -3.28 22.33 20.95
N ALA A 863 -4.44 22.51 20.32
CA ALA A 863 -5.55 23.26 20.90
C ALA A 863 -6.04 22.63 22.22
N HIS A 864 -6.12 21.30 22.30
CA HIS A 864 -6.45 20.60 23.54
C HIS A 864 -5.40 20.85 24.63
N VAL A 865 -4.10 20.73 24.33
CA VAL A 865 -3.01 20.99 25.29
C VAL A 865 -3.09 22.41 25.84
N VAL A 866 -3.26 23.41 24.96
CA VAL A 866 -3.41 24.83 25.34
C VAL A 866 -4.64 25.04 26.24
N LEU A 867 -5.80 24.49 25.85
CA LEU A 867 -7.04 24.63 26.60
C LEU A 867 -7.11 23.78 27.89
N ALA A 868 -6.25 22.76 28.03
CA ALA A 868 -6.07 22.02 29.28
C ALA A 868 -5.14 22.77 30.23
N ALA A 869 -3.94 23.15 29.77
CA ALA A 869 -2.97 23.89 30.57
C ALA A 869 -3.53 25.22 31.11
N GLY A 870 -4.36 25.92 30.31
CA GLY A 870 -5.06 27.13 30.76
C GLY A 870 -6.14 26.90 31.83
N ARG A 871 -6.71 25.70 31.94
CA ARG A 871 -7.64 25.33 33.02
C ARG A 871 -6.87 24.93 34.29
N ASP A 872 -5.85 24.09 34.14
CA ASP A 872 -4.99 23.60 35.23
C ASP A 872 -4.22 24.71 35.96
N ARG A 873 -4.07 25.90 35.35
CA ARG A 873 -3.33 27.06 35.89
C ARG A 873 -4.23 28.20 36.40
N ARG A 874 -5.57 28.01 36.44
CA ARG A 874 -6.54 29.07 36.80
C ARG A 874 -6.25 29.77 38.13
N GLU A 875 -6.01 29.00 39.18
CA GLU A 875 -5.69 29.51 40.52
C GLU A 875 -4.38 30.30 40.53
N GLU A 876 -3.34 29.82 39.84
CA GLU A 876 -2.07 30.51 39.69
C GLU A 876 -2.21 31.84 38.92
N PHE A 877 -3.13 31.94 37.96
CA PHE A 877 -3.46 33.22 37.30
C PHE A 877 -4.20 34.19 38.23
N THR A 878 -5.04 33.70 39.15
CA THR A 878 -5.65 34.54 40.21
C THR A 878 -4.58 35.08 41.15
N ILE A 879 -3.63 34.24 41.59
CA ILE A 879 -2.49 34.66 42.42
C ILE A 879 -1.66 35.74 41.72
N LEU A 880 -1.38 35.60 40.42
CA LEU A 880 -0.67 36.63 39.65
C LEU A 880 -1.43 37.98 39.61
N ARG A 881 -2.76 37.97 39.54
CA ARG A 881 -3.57 39.22 39.63
C ARG A 881 -3.53 39.83 41.02
N ALA A 882 -3.59 39.03 42.09
CA ALA A 882 -3.44 39.50 43.47
C ALA A 882 -2.05 40.12 43.71
N LEU A 883 -1.02 39.61 43.03
CA LEU A 883 0.33 40.19 42.97
C LEU A 883 0.48 41.38 42.00
N GLY A 884 -0.62 41.95 41.50
CA GLY A 884 -0.64 43.18 40.71
C GLY A 884 -0.45 43.03 39.19
N PHE A 885 -0.44 41.81 38.62
CA PHE A 885 -0.37 41.66 37.16
C PHE A 885 -1.68 42.12 36.50
N SER A 886 -1.57 43.00 35.51
CA SER A 886 -2.72 43.48 34.75
C SER A 886 -3.38 42.39 33.91
N CYS A 887 -4.62 42.63 33.47
CA CYS A 887 -5.34 41.74 32.53
C CYS A 887 -4.63 41.55 31.18
N VAL A 888 -3.76 42.49 30.78
CA VAL A 888 -2.90 42.36 29.59
C VAL A 888 -1.68 41.49 29.89
N GLN A 889 -1.02 41.69 31.04
CA GLN A 889 0.16 40.92 31.44
C GLN A 889 -0.18 39.44 31.70
N THR A 890 -1.27 39.16 32.40
CA THR A 890 -1.77 37.78 32.61
C THR A 890 -2.16 37.09 31.29
N ALA A 891 -2.78 37.82 30.36
CA ALA A 891 -3.02 37.28 29.01
C ALA A 891 -1.71 36.99 28.26
N ALA A 892 -0.69 37.84 28.39
CA ALA A 892 0.63 37.63 27.78
C ALA A 892 1.37 36.42 28.38
N VAL A 893 1.25 36.15 29.69
CA VAL A 893 1.72 34.91 30.34
C VAL A 893 1.03 33.70 29.68
N ALA A 894 -0.29 33.72 29.56
CA ALA A 894 -1.06 32.60 29.00
C ALA A 894 -0.75 32.34 27.51
N VAL A 895 -0.61 33.40 26.69
CA VAL A 895 -0.14 33.31 25.29
C VAL A 895 1.26 32.70 25.24
N THR A 896 2.20 33.20 26.06
CA THR A 896 3.59 32.71 26.06
C THR A 896 3.67 31.24 26.46
N MET A 897 2.97 30.82 27.52
CA MET A 897 2.86 29.42 27.91
C MET A 897 2.32 28.54 26.77
N SER A 898 1.27 29.00 26.08
CA SER A 898 0.65 28.29 24.96
C SER A 898 1.62 28.14 23.79
N CYS A 899 2.30 29.22 23.39
CA CYS A 899 3.30 29.20 22.34
C CYS A 899 4.52 28.34 22.69
N ALA A 900 4.96 28.33 23.95
CA ALA A 900 6.08 27.49 24.40
C ALA A 900 5.74 25.99 24.36
N LEU A 901 4.51 25.60 24.75
CA LEU A 901 4.03 24.22 24.65
C LEU A 901 3.88 23.78 23.19
N ALA A 902 3.32 24.63 22.32
CA ALA A 902 3.20 24.36 20.89
C ALA A 902 4.58 24.26 20.20
N PHE A 903 5.50 25.18 20.52
CA PHE A 903 6.88 25.13 20.04
C PHE A 903 7.58 23.83 20.46
N LEU A 904 7.43 23.40 21.71
CA LEU A 904 8.04 22.15 22.20
C LEU A 904 7.46 20.91 21.51
N ALA A 905 6.14 20.87 21.26
CA ALA A 905 5.50 19.79 20.49
C ALA A 905 5.99 19.74 19.03
N VAL A 906 6.18 20.91 18.39
CA VAL A 906 6.71 21.02 17.02
C VAL A 906 8.20 20.66 16.96
N LEU A 907 9.00 21.14 17.92
CA LEU A 907 10.44 20.87 18.03
C LEU A 907 10.76 19.38 18.22
N LEU A 908 9.90 18.66 18.95
CA LEU A 908 10.02 17.20 19.10
C LEU A 908 9.43 16.46 17.90
N GLY A 909 8.27 16.88 17.41
CA GLY A 909 7.53 16.16 16.38
C GLY A 909 8.12 16.27 14.97
N ILE A 910 8.75 17.39 14.60
CA ILE A 910 9.40 17.54 13.29
C ILE A 910 10.55 16.53 13.09
N PRO A 911 11.58 16.45 13.94
CA PRO A 911 12.69 15.51 13.71
C PRO A 911 12.26 14.05 13.82
N LEU A 912 11.34 13.72 14.74
CA LEU A 912 10.75 12.38 14.82
C LEU A 912 9.94 12.04 13.54
N GLY A 913 9.13 12.97 13.04
CA GLY A 913 8.33 12.78 11.84
C GLY A 913 9.16 12.67 10.57
N LEU A 914 10.24 13.44 10.46
CA LEU A 914 11.22 13.31 9.38
C LEU A 914 11.95 11.96 9.47
N GLY A 915 12.35 11.51 10.67
CA GLY A 915 12.98 10.20 10.87
C GLY A 915 12.07 9.02 10.48
N VAL A 916 10.82 9.03 10.97
CA VAL A 916 9.82 8.00 10.64
C VAL A 916 9.45 8.06 9.15
N GLY A 917 9.22 9.24 8.60
CA GLY A 917 8.94 9.43 7.16
C GLY A 917 10.11 8.97 6.28
N ARG A 918 11.35 9.25 6.67
CA ARG A 918 12.57 8.80 5.98
C ARG A 918 12.70 7.28 5.98
N LEU A 919 12.44 6.64 7.13
CA LEU A 919 12.54 5.19 7.30
C LEU A 919 11.48 4.47 6.47
N VAL A 920 10.22 4.91 6.55
CA VAL A 920 9.11 4.33 5.75
C VAL A 920 9.32 4.59 4.26
N TRP A 921 9.84 5.76 3.85
CA TRP A 921 10.18 6.01 2.46
C TRP A 921 11.34 5.15 1.96
N TRP A 922 12.36 4.90 2.80
CA TRP A 922 13.47 4.01 2.46
C TRP A 922 12.97 2.57 2.23
N GLU A 923 12.14 2.04 3.13
CA GLU A 923 11.54 0.70 3.02
C GLU A 923 10.65 0.55 1.77
N ILE A 924 9.85 1.58 1.46
CA ILE A 924 9.05 1.62 0.22
C ILE A 924 9.97 1.63 -1.01
N ALA A 925 11.06 2.40 -0.97
CA ALA A 925 11.97 2.58 -2.09
C ALA A 925 12.80 1.33 -2.40
N THR A 926 13.34 0.65 -1.37
CA THR A 926 14.06 -0.63 -1.53
C THR A 926 13.11 -1.72 -2.04
N ALA A 927 11.94 -1.90 -1.40
CA ALA A 927 10.95 -2.89 -1.82
C ALA A 927 10.50 -2.71 -3.29
N THR A 928 10.44 -1.47 -3.79
CA THR A 928 10.03 -1.16 -5.18
C THR A 928 11.18 -1.00 -6.17
N GLY A 929 12.45 -0.98 -5.73
CA GLY A 929 13.63 -0.94 -6.61
C GLY A 929 13.95 0.44 -7.17
N ILE A 930 13.59 1.52 -6.46
CA ILE A 930 13.74 2.92 -6.88
C ILE A 930 14.81 3.67 -6.08
N ALA A 931 15.21 4.85 -6.57
CA ALA A 931 16.18 5.70 -5.89
C ALA A 931 15.66 6.13 -4.51
N THR A 932 16.41 5.81 -3.45
CA THR A 932 15.95 5.99 -2.05
C THR A 932 16.04 7.43 -1.52
N ASP A 933 16.30 8.42 -2.37
CA ASP A 933 16.48 9.83 -2.03
C ASP A 933 15.32 10.41 -1.20
N PRO A 934 15.58 11.17 -0.13
CA PRO A 934 14.53 11.81 0.66
C PRO A 934 13.93 13.05 -0.01
N ALA A 935 12.61 13.07 -0.15
CA ALA A 935 11.87 14.29 -0.39
C ALA A 935 11.71 15.07 0.93
N PHE A 936 12.14 16.33 0.96
CA PHE A 936 11.95 17.21 2.11
C PHE A 936 10.65 18.02 1.96
N PRO A 937 9.64 17.86 2.85
CA PRO A 937 8.35 18.55 2.72
C PRO A 937 8.43 20.01 3.18
N ALA A 938 9.19 20.84 2.46
CA ALA A 938 9.52 22.22 2.83
C ALA A 938 8.29 23.10 3.11
N GLY A 939 7.19 22.90 2.36
CA GLY A 939 5.91 23.57 2.62
C GLY A 939 5.30 23.22 3.98
N THR A 940 5.28 21.94 4.37
CA THR A 940 4.80 21.54 5.71
C THR A 940 5.74 22.06 6.81
N LEU A 941 7.06 21.97 6.60
CA LEU A 941 8.06 22.40 7.58
C LEU A 941 8.04 23.91 7.85
N THR A 942 7.63 24.72 6.87
CA THR A 942 7.49 26.18 7.02
C THR A 942 6.11 26.61 7.51
N ILE A 943 5.03 26.01 7.02
CA ILE A 943 3.66 26.38 7.40
C ILE A 943 3.31 25.91 8.82
N LEU A 944 3.73 24.70 9.21
CA LEU A 944 3.30 24.09 10.48
C LEU A 944 3.70 24.87 11.74
N PRO A 945 4.95 25.36 11.91
CA PRO A 945 5.33 26.15 13.08
C PRO A 945 4.53 27.46 13.16
N ILE A 946 4.34 28.13 12.02
CA ILE A 946 3.60 29.40 11.92
C ILE A 946 2.13 29.17 12.30
N ALA A 947 1.49 28.16 11.73
CA ALA A 947 0.10 27.81 12.02
C ALA A 947 -0.12 27.40 13.49
N ALA A 948 0.78 26.59 14.06
CA ALA A 948 0.70 26.15 15.45
C ALA A 948 0.84 27.33 16.43
N LEU A 949 1.76 28.26 16.17
CA LEU A 949 1.95 29.46 16.99
C LEU A 949 0.76 30.43 16.86
N ALA A 950 0.29 30.68 15.63
CA ALA A 950 -0.86 31.56 15.37
C ALA A 950 -2.14 31.03 16.03
N ALA A 951 -2.42 29.73 15.91
CA ALA A 951 -3.57 29.09 16.55
C ALA A 951 -3.47 29.14 18.08
N SER A 952 -2.27 28.94 18.65
CA SER A 952 -2.04 29.01 20.10
C SER A 952 -2.31 30.42 20.65
N ALA A 953 -1.85 31.45 19.94
CA ALA A 953 -2.14 32.85 20.29
C ALA A 953 -3.64 33.17 20.17
N LEU A 954 -4.30 32.73 19.09
CA LEU A 954 -5.74 32.92 18.87
C LEU A 954 -6.58 32.27 19.97
N LEU A 955 -6.27 31.03 20.36
CA LEU A 955 -6.98 30.29 21.40
C LEU A 955 -6.85 30.95 22.78
N ALA A 956 -5.65 31.42 23.14
CA ALA A 956 -5.44 32.18 24.37
C ALA A 956 -6.22 33.51 24.37
N LEU A 957 -6.30 34.20 23.22
CA LEU A 957 -7.12 35.41 23.06
C LEU A 957 -8.63 35.15 23.14
N VAL A 958 -9.10 33.97 22.69
CA VAL A 958 -10.51 33.55 22.82
C VAL A 958 -10.84 33.18 24.26
N ALA A 959 -9.98 32.42 24.95
CA ALA A 959 -10.16 32.08 26.36
C ALA A 959 -10.30 33.35 27.23
N ARG A 960 -9.43 34.34 27.00
CA ARG A 960 -9.49 35.66 27.65
C ARG A 960 -10.85 36.36 27.47
N ARG A 961 -11.48 36.27 26.29
CA ARG A 961 -12.78 36.91 26.01
C ARG A 961 -13.94 36.25 26.76
N ALA A 962 -13.83 34.96 27.11
CA ALA A 962 -14.85 34.27 27.89
C ALA A 962 -14.83 34.69 29.36
N ASP A 963 -13.67 34.63 30.02
CA ASP A 963 -13.55 34.96 31.45
C ASP A 963 -13.88 36.43 31.75
N VAL A 964 -13.55 37.37 30.84
CA VAL A 964 -13.93 38.79 30.99
C VAL A 964 -15.45 38.98 30.95
N ARG A 965 -16.17 38.29 30.06
CA ARG A 965 -17.63 38.40 29.96
C ARG A 965 -18.37 37.87 31.18
N LEU A 966 -17.82 36.85 31.84
CA LEU A 966 -18.41 36.27 33.04
C LEU A 966 -18.35 37.25 34.23
N HIS A 967 -17.23 37.94 34.44
CA HIS A 967 -17.16 38.97 35.49
C HIS A 967 -18.05 40.20 35.21
N THR A 968 -18.16 40.65 33.95
CA THR A 968 -19.03 41.80 33.61
C THR A 968 -20.54 41.52 33.75
N LEU A 969 -20.94 40.25 33.91
CA LEU A 969 -22.32 39.83 34.11
C LEU A 969 -22.63 39.43 35.57
N ALA A 970 -21.68 39.63 36.49
CA ALA A 970 -21.86 39.43 37.92
C ALA A 970 -21.56 40.70 38.76
N PRO A 971 -22.18 41.86 38.49
CA PRO A 971 -22.11 43.01 39.38
C PRO A 971 -22.93 42.76 40.66
N GLY A 972 -22.29 42.87 41.82
CA GLY A 972 -22.97 42.95 43.13
C GLY A 972 -23.12 41.63 43.89
N ARG A 973 -22.06 41.20 44.61
CA ARG A 973 -22.19 40.45 45.87
C ARG A 973 -20.99 40.55 46.80
N GLU A 974 -20.58 41.78 47.03
CA GLU A 974 -19.65 42.32 48.03
C GLU A 974 -19.94 43.84 47.98
N GLU A 975 -20.33 44.54 49.04
CA GLU A 975 -20.61 44.12 50.44
C GLU A 975 -22.10 43.77 50.68
#